data_AF-A0A7X5U7Q2-F1
#
_entry.id   AF-A0A7X5U7Q2-F1
#
_cell.length_a   1.000
_cell.length_b   1.000
_cell.length_c   1.000
_cell.angle_alpha   90.00
_cell.angle_beta   90.00
_cell.angle_gamma   90.00
#
_symmetry.space_group_name_H-M   'P 1'
#
loop_
_entity.id
_entity.type
_entity.pdbx_description
1 polymer ?
#
loop_
_entity_poly.entity_id
_entity_poly.type
_entity_poly.pdbx_seq_one_letter_code
_entity_poly.pdbx_strand_id
1 'polypeptide(L)'
;MAQVKTYAEEYDKRIKAAETIKAETSELFGDKTNLATGETEFLVTDVSIPGNNALPVAIERHFSVEARGGRWNEYLFGDWDIGIPYIGGVFAQMGWQGLSTTPPYVYNNNRCSQGAAPPTFRPQGASLDVEAWEYWHGYHLVTPDGSQEMLQSTSYTRPQPTDGKVHPWVTSQYWYFSCLPTLKSGDPGEGFIAQSPDGTRYYFDWMVRLPYASILKPSKTLVTSSHNGDPRLTLTNTPVPRQEIRIYPTRIEDARGNWVQYAWDGGKLMQITASDGRALTLTYRTVAGQDKVGTASDGSRTWTYAYDPDGSLISVTLPDQSAWSINFKPLDRQGLGYDDTYQQGTVHPVYDKSLNCSWMRVLKSNDSIGTIQHPSGAVGTFEFDAVRHGRTFVRPNCHTPQAGDGGNADIDLDFEDLQMGSSSSIPARFDVMAIKSKSISGPGLPTYAWNFSYATPIGCFVDYCKANSETTKTTTTIDPEGVRTIYTYGVQFEVNDGQLLKKEVYKDGVLLQVSANTYLANADAGHQSFAEPVGQSPEGENSYFSERNRPQIIRSLTQDGITSTSTVNGFDAFAKATSVTKSNLWYHRTDITSYYDDTAKWVIGQVAKVTNVDTNKVVSQTDYEATTALPSRTYSFGKLQASMTYYSDGTLQTATDGNQKTTTLSSWKRGLPQIITFADNTTKSSVIDDLGLIRSLTDENGFVTTYDYDAMGRMTALTPPQGNVIHQAFVQVQGVENGLAPGHWRQTITSGSGKKTSYFDALWRPVATQEEDVQNSQATSRGTVTRYDSNGRTIFASYPRNPQTDGGLDYGAAMPGTTTIYDGLGRVRSITQDSELGPLVTTTEYLSGVQTRVTNPRKFTTTTGYFFLEEPRYDQPVWIVAPEGMRTDIGRDVFGAPLSVTRGMSAN
;
A
#
# COMPACT_ATOMS: atom_id res chain seq x y z
N MET A 1 -18.14 -8.63 21.09
CA MET A 1 -17.62 -7.94 22.28
C MET A 1 -16.50 -7.03 21.82
N ALA A 2 -16.79 -5.75 21.58
CA ALA A 2 -15.74 -4.74 21.48
C ALA A 2 -15.50 -4.27 22.92
N GLN A 3 -14.61 -4.99 23.61
CA GLN A 3 -14.16 -4.58 24.94
C GLN A 3 -13.55 -3.18 24.76
N VAL A 4 -14.01 -2.21 25.57
CA VAL A 4 -13.36 -0.90 25.70
C VAL A 4 -11.89 -1.22 25.94
N LYS A 5 -11.02 -0.94 24.97
CA LYS A 5 -9.57 -1.14 25.12
C LYS A 5 -9.18 -0.41 26.39
N THR A 6 -8.78 -1.13 27.43
CA THR A 6 -8.28 -0.46 28.62
C THR A 6 -6.93 0.12 28.24
N TYR A 7 -6.67 1.40 28.52
CA TYR A 7 -5.39 2.03 28.14
C TYR A 7 -4.17 1.36 28.80
N ALA A 8 -4.39 0.61 29.89
CA ALA A 8 -3.40 -0.30 30.45
C ALA A 8 -2.94 -1.38 29.43
N GLU A 9 -3.84 -1.92 28.61
CA GLU A 9 -3.48 -2.86 27.53
C GLU A 9 -2.61 -2.19 26.45
N GLU A 10 -2.74 -0.87 26.23
CA GLU A 10 -1.90 -0.15 25.26
C GLU A 10 -0.46 0.01 25.78
N TYR A 11 -0.25 0.14 27.10
CA TYR A 11 1.09 0.04 27.70
C TYR A 11 1.71 -1.33 27.45
N ASP A 12 0.96 -2.40 27.76
CA ASP A 12 1.43 -3.78 27.59
C ASP A 12 1.78 -4.07 26.13
N LYS A 13 0.97 -3.58 25.18
CA LYS A 13 1.26 -3.68 23.74
C LYS A 13 2.55 -2.96 23.38
N ARG A 14 2.77 -1.73 23.88
CA ARG A 14 3.97 -0.94 23.58
C ARG A 14 5.23 -1.59 24.14
N ILE A 15 5.18 -2.09 25.37
CA ILE A 15 6.29 -2.81 26.01
C ILE A 15 6.58 -4.11 25.27
N LYS A 16 5.55 -4.92 25.01
CA LYS A 16 5.70 -6.19 24.29
C LYS A 16 6.28 -6.00 22.89
N ALA A 17 5.86 -4.95 22.17
CA ALA A 17 6.41 -4.61 20.85
C ALA A 17 7.91 -4.25 20.90
N ALA A 18 8.41 -3.74 22.02
CA ALA A 18 9.84 -3.45 22.20
C ALA A 18 10.64 -4.65 22.74
N GLU A 19 9.98 -5.57 23.46
CA GLU A 19 10.56 -6.82 23.95
C GLU A 19 10.74 -7.86 22.83
N THR A 20 9.76 -7.96 21.94
CA THR A 20 9.76 -8.93 20.85
C THR A 20 10.07 -8.27 19.52
N ILE A 21 11.02 -8.84 18.79
CA ILE A 21 11.21 -8.52 17.39
C ILE A 21 10.01 -9.06 16.58
N LYS A 22 9.36 -8.17 15.82
CA LYS A 22 8.31 -8.56 14.86
C LYS A 22 8.96 -9.29 13.68
N ALA A 23 8.40 -10.43 13.31
CA ALA A 23 8.80 -11.11 12.08
C ALA A 23 8.46 -10.24 10.86
N GLU A 24 9.41 -10.16 9.94
CA GLU A 24 9.23 -9.53 8.63
C GLU A 24 8.43 -10.44 7.70
N THR A 25 7.77 -9.82 6.72
CA THR A 25 7.00 -10.50 5.69
C THR A 25 7.73 -10.43 4.34
N SER A 26 7.12 -10.99 3.29
CA SER A 26 7.63 -10.80 1.92
C SER A 26 7.63 -9.34 1.47
N GLU A 27 6.94 -8.44 2.17
CA GLU A 27 6.84 -6.99 1.86
C GLU A 27 7.92 -6.14 2.55
N LEU A 28 8.93 -6.74 3.19
CA LEU A 28 9.92 -6.01 4.01
C LEU A 28 10.72 -4.91 3.27
N PHE A 29 10.76 -4.96 1.94
CA PHE A 29 11.47 -3.99 1.11
C PHE A 29 10.60 -2.80 0.70
N GLY A 30 9.33 -2.79 1.13
CA GLY A 30 8.36 -1.76 0.79
C GLY A 30 7.82 -1.85 -0.64
N ASP A 31 8.05 -2.96 -1.34
CA ASP A 31 7.61 -3.13 -2.73
C ASP A 31 6.10 -3.29 -2.84
N LYS A 32 5.49 -2.53 -3.75
CA LYS A 32 4.08 -2.61 -4.12
C LYS A 32 3.97 -2.74 -5.62
N THR A 33 3.36 -3.83 -6.08
CA THR A 33 3.13 -4.07 -7.51
C THR A 33 1.66 -3.88 -7.86
N ASN A 34 1.38 -3.03 -8.85
CA ASN A 34 0.08 -2.98 -9.49
C ASN A 34 -0.09 -4.24 -10.36
N LEU A 35 -0.79 -5.26 -9.87
CA LEU A 35 -0.96 -6.52 -10.60
C LEU A 35 -1.72 -6.38 -11.93
N ALA A 36 -2.40 -5.26 -12.21
CA ALA A 36 -3.02 -5.04 -13.52
C ALA A 36 -1.99 -4.67 -14.60
N THR A 37 -0.89 -4.02 -14.24
CA THR A 37 0.12 -3.51 -15.18
C THR A 37 1.51 -4.14 -15.00
N GLY A 38 1.84 -4.56 -13.78
CA GLY A 38 3.16 -5.01 -13.35
C GLY A 38 4.07 -3.88 -12.86
N GLU A 39 3.63 -2.63 -12.95
CA GLU A 39 4.36 -1.48 -12.41
C GLU A 39 4.59 -1.67 -10.92
N THR A 40 5.79 -1.36 -10.46
CA THR A 40 6.20 -1.58 -9.07
C THR A 40 6.86 -0.34 -8.52
N GLU A 41 6.48 0.01 -7.30
CA GLU A 41 7.11 1.05 -6.50
C GLU A 41 7.64 0.47 -5.19
N PHE A 42 8.58 1.17 -4.56
CA PHE A 42 9.13 0.83 -3.25
C PHE A 42 8.92 2.01 -2.32
N LEU A 43 8.29 1.78 -1.17
CA LEU A 43 8.07 2.79 -0.13
C LEU A 43 8.64 2.32 1.20
N VAL A 44 9.68 2.99 1.69
CA VAL A 44 10.36 2.63 2.94
C VAL A 44 10.32 3.80 3.91
N THR A 45 9.69 3.61 5.07
CA THR A 45 9.70 4.57 6.18
C THR A 45 10.99 4.40 6.99
N ASP A 46 11.92 5.35 6.86
CA ASP A 46 13.20 5.31 7.60
C ASP A 46 13.03 5.83 9.04
N VAL A 47 12.26 6.91 9.20
CA VAL A 47 12.04 7.58 10.49
C VAL A 47 10.55 7.78 10.72
N SER A 48 10.07 7.46 11.92
CA SER A 48 8.72 7.80 12.36
C SER A 48 8.71 8.09 13.86
N ILE A 49 8.15 9.24 14.24
CA ILE A 49 8.00 9.64 15.65
C ILE A 49 6.51 9.58 16.03
N PRO A 50 6.10 8.69 16.97
CA PRO A 50 4.72 8.57 17.41
C PRO A 50 4.22 9.88 18.02
N GLY A 51 3.01 10.34 17.67
CA GLY A 51 2.44 11.60 18.15
C GLY A 51 1.21 11.43 19.03
N ASN A 52 0.79 12.51 19.67
CA ASN A 52 -0.52 12.57 20.37
C ASN A 52 -1.70 12.62 19.39
N ASN A 53 -1.44 12.92 18.13
CA ASN A 53 -2.41 12.96 17.04
C ASN A 53 -1.88 12.13 15.85
N ALA A 54 -2.77 11.87 14.89
CA ALA A 54 -2.49 11.00 13.75
C ALA A 54 -1.58 11.64 12.68
N LEU A 55 -1.25 12.93 12.78
CA LEU A 55 -0.42 13.58 11.77
C LEU A 55 1.02 13.03 11.83
N PRO A 56 1.57 12.56 10.69
CA PRO A 56 2.88 11.92 10.67
C PRO A 56 4.00 12.95 10.83
N VAL A 57 4.99 12.60 11.64
CA VAL A 57 6.32 13.21 11.66
C VAL A 57 7.29 12.10 11.30
N ALA A 58 7.53 11.97 10.00
CA ALA A 58 8.21 10.83 9.40
C ALA A 58 9.05 11.24 8.19
N ILE A 59 10.06 10.42 7.87
CA ILE A 59 10.82 10.47 6.62
C ILE A 59 10.66 9.14 5.93
N GLU A 60 10.19 9.20 4.69
CA GLU A 60 9.97 8.06 3.82
C GLU A 60 10.73 8.27 2.51
N ARG A 61 11.22 7.18 1.95
CA ARG A 61 11.84 7.15 0.63
C ARG A 61 10.97 6.36 -0.32
N HIS A 62 10.76 6.91 -1.51
CA HIS A 62 9.92 6.33 -2.55
C HIS A 62 10.73 6.10 -3.83
N PHE A 63 10.60 4.94 -4.46
CA PHE A 63 11.24 4.63 -5.74
C PHE A 63 10.23 4.00 -6.68
N SER A 64 10.01 4.62 -7.83
CA SER A 64 9.15 4.09 -8.90
C SER A 64 10.01 3.45 -9.98
N VAL A 65 9.69 2.20 -10.37
CA VAL A 65 10.38 1.51 -11.46
C VAL A 65 9.78 1.96 -12.79
N GLU A 66 10.47 2.88 -13.46
CA GLU A 66 10.03 3.48 -14.72
C GLU A 66 11.08 3.31 -15.81
N ALA A 67 10.66 3.31 -17.07
CA ALA A 67 11.59 3.39 -18.19
C ALA A 67 11.93 4.85 -18.50
N ARG A 68 13.02 5.33 -17.92
CA ARG A 68 13.44 6.73 -18.07
C ARG A 68 14.41 6.95 -19.23
N GLY A 69 15.04 5.88 -19.73
CA GLY A 69 15.94 5.92 -20.89
C GLY A 69 17.19 6.76 -20.66
N GLY A 70 17.57 7.01 -19.41
CA GLY A 70 18.67 7.88 -19.02
C GLY A 70 18.80 8.00 -17.50
N ARG A 71 19.85 8.68 -17.04
CA ARG A 71 20.12 8.90 -15.61
C ARG A 71 19.07 9.84 -14.99
N TRP A 72 18.47 9.44 -13.87
CA TRP A 72 17.40 10.19 -13.21
C TRP A 72 17.56 10.20 -11.69
N ASN A 73 18.63 10.83 -11.24
CA ASN A 73 19.05 10.85 -9.84
C ASN A 73 18.91 12.25 -9.20
N GLU A 74 17.97 13.07 -9.66
CA GLU A 74 17.87 14.48 -9.28
C GLU A 74 17.07 14.72 -7.99
N TYR A 75 16.37 13.69 -7.48
CA TYR A 75 15.62 13.75 -6.23
C TYR A 75 16.52 13.90 -5.00
N LEU A 76 15.89 14.22 -3.86
CA LEU A 76 16.62 14.49 -2.60
C LEU A 76 17.36 13.26 -2.06
N PHE A 77 16.88 12.05 -2.35
CA PHE A 77 17.59 10.80 -2.08
C PHE A 77 18.18 10.18 -3.35
N GLY A 78 18.59 11.01 -4.31
CA GLY A 78 19.23 10.56 -5.55
C GLY A 78 18.19 10.08 -6.55
N ASP A 79 18.20 8.78 -6.83
CA ASP A 79 17.21 8.06 -7.63
C ASP A 79 15.93 7.75 -6.84
N TRP A 80 15.94 7.94 -5.52
CA TRP A 80 14.78 7.86 -4.64
C TRP A 80 14.20 9.25 -4.33
N ASP A 81 12.89 9.34 -4.32
CA ASP A 81 12.12 10.50 -3.94
C ASP A 81 11.84 10.56 -2.43
N ILE A 82 11.45 11.73 -1.93
CA ILE A 82 10.97 11.91 -0.55
C ILE A 82 9.46 11.68 -0.50
N GLY A 83 9.00 10.81 0.39
CA GLY A 83 7.57 10.47 0.56
C GLY A 83 6.79 11.56 1.29
N ILE A 84 6.70 12.76 0.71
CA ILE A 84 5.92 13.89 1.23
C ILE A 84 4.75 14.11 0.27
N PRO A 85 3.51 14.31 0.76
CA PRO A 85 2.39 14.63 -0.12
C PRO A 85 2.69 15.85 -0.99
N TYR A 86 2.24 15.85 -2.24
CA TYR A 86 2.34 17.01 -3.11
C TYR A 86 1.16 17.06 -4.06
N ILE A 87 0.93 18.25 -4.61
CA ILE A 87 0.10 18.42 -5.80
C ILE A 87 1.04 18.71 -6.96
N GLY A 88 0.88 18.02 -8.09
CA GLY A 88 1.77 18.25 -9.22
C GLY A 88 1.29 17.72 -10.56
N GLY A 89 2.17 17.89 -11.54
CA GLY A 89 2.02 17.45 -12.91
C GLY A 89 3.27 17.76 -13.73
N VAL A 90 3.30 17.28 -14.98
CA VAL A 90 4.38 17.55 -15.93
C VAL A 90 3.96 18.68 -16.87
N PHE A 91 4.85 19.66 -17.05
CA PHE A 91 4.58 20.89 -17.78
C PHE A 91 5.70 21.22 -18.76
N ALA A 92 5.40 22.02 -19.79
CA ALA A 92 6.40 22.67 -20.60
C ALA A 92 7.06 23.86 -19.86
N GLN A 93 7.97 24.58 -20.52
CA GLN A 93 8.76 25.67 -19.92
C GLN A 93 7.94 26.83 -19.34
N MET A 94 6.73 27.06 -19.84
CA MET A 94 5.77 28.05 -19.29
C MET A 94 5.28 27.72 -17.86
N GLY A 95 5.45 26.48 -17.43
CA GLY A 95 5.07 26.00 -16.11
C GLY A 95 3.56 25.89 -15.90
N TRP A 96 3.15 25.79 -14.64
CA TRP A 96 1.75 25.62 -14.28
C TRP A 96 1.06 26.99 -14.25
N GLN A 97 0.08 27.19 -15.12
CA GLN A 97 -0.71 28.42 -15.26
C GLN A 97 -2.21 28.10 -15.24
N GLY A 98 -3.03 29.08 -14.84
CA GLY A 98 -4.48 29.09 -15.04
C GLY A 98 -4.88 30.00 -16.21
N LEU A 99 -6.12 29.90 -16.68
CA LEU A 99 -6.68 30.70 -17.76
C LEU A 99 -7.81 31.59 -17.25
N SER A 100 -7.68 32.91 -17.41
CA SER A 100 -8.74 33.86 -17.03
C SER A 100 -10.06 33.52 -17.72
N THR A 101 -11.14 33.40 -16.93
CA THR A 101 -12.50 33.15 -17.42
C THR A 101 -13.23 34.41 -17.87
N THR A 102 -12.60 35.58 -17.71
CA THR A 102 -13.11 36.88 -18.16
C THR A 102 -12.18 37.52 -19.18
N PRO A 103 -12.69 38.24 -20.20
CA PRO A 103 -11.86 38.94 -21.17
C PRO A 103 -10.90 39.97 -20.51
N PRO A 104 -9.63 40.06 -20.97
CA PRO A 104 -9.00 39.22 -21.98
C PRO A 104 -8.64 37.83 -21.41
N TYR A 105 -8.95 36.76 -22.17
CA TYR A 105 -8.67 35.37 -21.81
C TYR A 105 -7.16 35.10 -21.86
N VAL A 106 -6.46 35.39 -20.76
CA VAL A 106 -5.00 35.29 -20.67
C VAL A 106 -4.55 34.26 -19.64
N TYR A 107 -3.49 33.53 -19.98
CA TYR A 107 -2.81 32.65 -19.03
C TYR A 107 -2.09 33.48 -17.96
N ASN A 108 -2.24 33.06 -16.71
CA ASN A 108 -1.67 33.72 -15.55
C ASN A 108 -1.40 32.70 -14.43
N ASN A 109 -0.90 33.17 -13.28
CA ASN A 109 -0.49 32.28 -12.19
C ASN A 109 -1.61 31.97 -11.17
N ASN A 110 -2.88 32.29 -11.48
CA ASN A 110 -4.06 31.93 -10.68
C ASN A 110 -4.48 30.48 -10.97
N ARG A 111 -3.54 29.56 -10.74
CA ARG A 111 -3.65 28.13 -11.06
C ARG A 111 -4.77 27.41 -10.28
N CYS A 112 -5.17 27.93 -9.12
CA CYS A 112 -6.19 27.31 -8.29
C CYS A 112 -7.59 27.82 -8.65
N SER A 113 -7.78 29.14 -8.68
CA SER A 113 -9.08 29.75 -8.93
C SER A 113 -9.48 29.77 -10.42
N GLN A 114 -8.49 29.68 -11.32
CA GLN A 114 -8.66 29.72 -12.77
C GLN A 114 -8.03 28.49 -13.45
N GLY A 115 -8.18 27.33 -12.82
CA GLY A 115 -7.72 26.05 -13.36
C GLY A 115 -8.11 25.83 -14.81
N ALA A 116 -7.17 25.40 -15.65
CA ALA A 116 -7.43 25.05 -17.06
C ALA A 116 -6.29 24.16 -17.58
N ALA A 117 -6.50 23.48 -18.70
CA ALA A 117 -5.40 22.82 -19.41
C ALA A 117 -4.27 23.82 -19.74
N PRO A 118 -2.99 23.41 -19.66
CA PRO A 118 -1.87 24.21 -20.11
C PRO A 118 -2.01 24.70 -21.57
N PRO A 119 -1.36 25.81 -21.96
CA PRO A 119 -1.46 26.34 -23.32
C PRO A 119 -0.91 25.38 -24.38
N THR A 120 -1.53 25.39 -25.55
CA THR A 120 -0.85 24.97 -26.78
C THR A 120 0.20 26.00 -27.16
N PHE A 121 1.38 25.56 -27.59
CA PHE A 121 2.46 26.47 -27.97
C PHE A 121 3.38 25.91 -29.06
N ARG A 122 4.11 26.80 -29.74
CA ARG A 122 5.11 26.43 -30.72
C ARG A 122 6.53 26.62 -30.17
N PRO A 123 7.31 25.54 -29.95
CA PRO A 123 8.72 25.66 -29.59
C PRO A 123 9.50 26.43 -30.66
N GLN A 124 10.52 27.19 -30.24
CA GLN A 124 11.39 27.90 -31.17
C GLN A 124 12.10 26.90 -32.10
N GLY A 125 11.90 27.03 -33.42
CA GLY A 125 12.45 26.12 -34.42
C GLY A 125 11.63 24.86 -34.69
N ALA A 126 10.50 24.64 -33.98
CA ALA A 126 9.53 23.62 -34.33
C ALA A 126 8.60 24.11 -35.45
N SER A 127 8.15 23.16 -36.27
CA SER A 127 7.22 23.45 -37.39
C SER A 127 5.76 23.14 -37.07
N LEU A 128 5.50 22.58 -35.90
CA LEU A 128 4.20 22.12 -35.42
C LEU A 128 3.96 22.66 -34.02
N ASP A 129 2.70 22.89 -33.70
CA ASP A 129 2.28 23.23 -32.35
C ASP A 129 2.36 22.01 -31.44
N VAL A 130 2.63 22.25 -30.16
CA VAL A 130 2.66 21.25 -29.10
C VAL A 130 1.40 21.44 -28.28
N GLU A 131 0.50 20.49 -28.41
CA GLU A 131 -0.78 20.50 -27.71
C GLU A 131 -0.60 20.01 -26.27
N ALA A 132 -1.52 20.43 -25.38
CA ALA A 132 -1.41 20.16 -23.94
C ALA A 132 -1.33 18.66 -23.62
N TRP A 133 -2.16 17.84 -24.26
CA TRP A 133 -2.23 16.39 -24.04
C TRP A 133 -0.94 15.65 -24.39
N GLU A 134 -0.02 16.28 -25.14
CA GLU A 134 1.23 15.67 -25.55
C GLU A 134 2.32 15.75 -24.47
N TYR A 135 2.16 16.65 -23.50
CA TYR A 135 3.15 16.86 -22.44
C TYR A 135 2.57 16.85 -21.03
N TRP A 136 1.25 16.90 -20.88
CA TRP A 136 0.53 17.04 -19.62
C TRP A 136 -0.69 16.10 -19.58
N HIS A 137 -0.90 15.42 -18.44
CA HIS A 137 -1.92 14.38 -18.24
C HIS A 137 -2.66 14.59 -16.91
N GLY A 138 -3.27 15.77 -16.75
CA GLY A 138 -4.00 16.13 -15.54
C GLY A 138 -3.13 16.66 -14.41
N TYR A 139 -3.80 17.10 -13.34
CA TYR A 139 -3.18 17.47 -12.08
C TYR A 139 -3.45 16.38 -11.06
N HIS A 140 -2.45 16.04 -10.26
CA HIS A 140 -2.57 14.93 -9.33
C HIS A 140 -2.25 15.39 -7.92
N LEU A 141 -3.13 15.01 -6.99
CA LEU A 141 -2.82 14.97 -5.56
C LEU A 141 -2.16 13.62 -5.28
N VAL A 142 -0.89 13.66 -4.87
CA VAL A 142 -0.14 12.47 -4.47
C VAL A 142 -0.03 12.46 -2.95
N THR A 143 -0.47 11.36 -2.36
CA THR A 143 -0.42 11.09 -0.91
C THR A 143 0.17 9.70 -0.67
N PRO A 144 0.53 9.33 0.58
CA PRO A 144 0.94 7.97 0.90
C PRO A 144 -0.09 6.89 0.51
N ASP A 145 -1.38 7.27 0.40
CA ASP A 145 -2.48 6.39 -0.01
C ASP A 145 -2.61 6.25 -1.54
N GLY A 146 -1.80 6.99 -2.31
CA GLY A 146 -1.74 6.95 -3.77
C GLY A 146 -1.99 8.31 -4.43
N SER A 147 -2.00 8.28 -5.76
CA SER A 147 -2.27 9.41 -6.63
C SER A 147 -3.75 9.50 -6.99
N GLN A 148 -4.29 10.72 -7.01
CA GLN A 148 -5.66 11.02 -7.45
C GLN A 148 -5.66 12.23 -8.36
N GLU A 149 -6.38 12.12 -9.49
CA GLU A 149 -6.58 13.27 -10.36
C GLU A 149 -7.44 14.33 -9.66
N MET A 150 -7.04 15.60 -9.80
CA MET A 150 -7.83 16.76 -9.43
C MET A 150 -8.78 17.12 -10.55
N LEU A 151 -10.07 17.10 -10.23
CA LEU A 151 -11.17 17.40 -11.12
C LEU A 151 -11.72 18.78 -10.80
N GLN A 152 -12.10 19.54 -11.82
CA GLN A 152 -12.80 20.80 -11.66
C GLN A 152 -14.20 20.57 -11.09
N SER A 153 -14.54 21.31 -10.05
CA SER A 153 -15.87 21.29 -9.46
C SER A 153 -16.88 21.93 -10.42
N THR A 154 -18.03 21.29 -10.58
CA THR A 154 -19.13 21.75 -11.44
C THR A 154 -20.40 21.96 -10.63
N SER A 155 -21.49 22.39 -11.28
CA SER A 155 -22.82 22.44 -10.64
C SER A 155 -23.37 21.06 -10.24
N TYR A 156 -22.80 19.97 -10.77
CA TYR A 156 -23.18 18.60 -10.41
C TYR A 156 -22.39 18.06 -9.22
N THR A 157 -21.24 18.65 -8.88
CA THR A 157 -20.35 18.21 -7.81
C THR A 157 -21.07 18.28 -6.47
N ARG A 158 -21.32 17.12 -5.85
CA ARG A 158 -22.02 16.99 -4.56
C ARG A 158 -21.68 15.65 -3.89
N PRO A 159 -21.75 15.56 -2.55
CA PRO A 159 -21.89 16.66 -1.58
C PRO A 159 -20.62 17.54 -1.54
N GLN A 160 -20.75 18.79 -1.05
CA GLN A 160 -19.65 19.77 -0.94
C GLN A 160 -19.45 20.24 0.51
N PRO A 161 -18.25 20.73 0.88
CA PRO A 161 -18.03 21.37 2.18
C PRO A 161 -18.97 22.57 2.39
N THR A 162 -19.45 22.73 3.62
CA THR A 162 -20.35 23.84 4.02
C THR A 162 -19.64 24.90 4.85
N ASP A 163 -18.31 25.02 4.69
CA ASP A 163 -17.44 25.92 5.47
C ASP A 163 -17.45 27.38 4.97
N GLY A 164 -18.26 27.69 3.95
CA GLY A 164 -18.42 29.02 3.37
C GLY A 164 -17.32 29.42 2.37
N LYS A 165 -16.41 28.51 2.00
CA LYS A 165 -15.38 28.75 0.99
C LYS A 165 -15.80 28.23 -0.38
N VAL A 166 -15.16 28.80 -1.40
CA VAL A 166 -15.24 28.27 -2.76
C VAL A 166 -14.21 27.15 -2.90
N HIS A 167 -14.65 26.01 -3.43
CA HIS A 167 -13.78 24.88 -3.73
C HIS A 167 -13.75 24.55 -5.23
N PRO A 168 -12.82 25.15 -6.01
CA PRO A 168 -12.79 24.98 -7.46
C PRO A 168 -12.44 23.55 -7.91
N TRP A 169 -11.92 22.72 -7.00
CA TRP A 169 -11.47 21.36 -7.32
C TRP A 169 -11.99 20.32 -6.33
N VAL A 170 -12.12 19.09 -6.83
CA VAL A 170 -12.49 17.87 -6.10
C VAL A 170 -11.72 16.65 -6.62
N THR A 171 -11.51 15.60 -5.82
CA THR A 171 -11.07 14.27 -6.33
C THR A 171 -12.19 13.24 -6.26
N SER A 172 -12.03 12.09 -6.92
CA SER A 172 -12.98 10.97 -6.83
C SER A 172 -13.14 10.42 -5.40
N GLN A 173 -12.16 10.64 -4.52
CA GLN A 173 -12.27 10.31 -3.09
C GLN A 173 -12.70 11.51 -2.22
N TYR A 174 -13.32 12.52 -2.81
CA TYR A 174 -13.90 13.68 -2.10
C TYR A 174 -12.89 14.53 -1.31
N TRP A 175 -11.66 14.66 -1.81
CA TRP A 175 -10.78 15.74 -1.39
C TRP A 175 -11.21 17.03 -2.06
N TYR A 176 -11.34 18.12 -1.30
CA TYR A 176 -11.74 19.43 -1.83
C TYR A 176 -10.62 20.45 -1.70
N PHE A 177 -10.51 21.37 -2.66
CA PHE A 177 -9.40 22.34 -2.66
C PHE A 177 -9.92 23.76 -2.69
N SER A 178 -9.37 24.61 -1.82
CA SER A 178 -9.55 26.07 -1.85
C SER A 178 -8.22 26.77 -2.14
N CYS A 179 -8.23 28.07 -2.44
CA CYS A 179 -7.05 28.76 -2.96
C CYS A 179 -6.31 29.58 -1.90
N LEU A 180 -4.98 29.52 -1.96
CA LEU A 180 -4.08 30.46 -1.26
C LEU A 180 -3.65 31.54 -2.24
N PRO A 181 -3.61 32.82 -1.86
CA PRO A 181 -3.32 33.91 -2.78
C PRO A 181 -1.85 33.96 -3.25
N THR A 182 -0.94 33.37 -2.47
CA THR A 182 0.52 33.43 -2.70
C THR A 182 1.21 32.15 -2.27
N LEU A 183 2.30 31.79 -2.94
CA LEU A 183 3.22 30.71 -2.55
C LEU A 183 4.31 31.24 -1.61
N LYS A 184 4.64 30.47 -0.57
CA LYS A 184 5.75 30.76 0.35
C LYS A 184 7.14 30.46 -0.23
N SER A 185 7.22 29.67 -1.31
CA SER A 185 8.48 29.46 -2.05
C SER A 185 8.97 30.73 -2.76
N GLY A 186 8.12 31.76 -2.91
CA GLY A 186 8.41 32.97 -3.66
C GLY A 186 8.03 32.90 -5.13
N ASP A 187 7.57 31.74 -5.63
CA ASP A 187 6.98 31.61 -6.96
C ASP A 187 5.70 32.47 -7.07
N PRO A 188 5.42 33.05 -8.25
CA PRO A 188 4.26 33.91 -8.44
C PRO A 188 2.94 33.13 -8.44
N GLY A 189 1.88 33.76 -7.92
CA GLY A 189 0.50 33.30 -8.01
C GLY A 189 0.05 32.38 -6.87
N GLU A 190 -1.02 31.64 -7.12
CA GLU A 190 -1.79 30.95 -6.08
C GLU A 190 -1.20 29.59 -5.68
N GLY A 191 -1.49 29.19 -4.43
CA GLY A 191 -1.33 27.82 -3.92
C GLY A 191 -2.68 27.18 -3.60
N PHE A 192 -2.66 26.03 -2.93
CA PHE A 192 -3.86 25.25 -2.63
C PHE A 192 -3.95 24.92 -1.14
N ILE A 193 -5.17 24.90 -0.59
CA ILE A 193 -5.51 24.17 0.63
C ILE A 193 -6.34 22.97 0.22
N ALA A 194 -5.79 21.77 0.33
CA ALA A 194 -6.57 20.54 0.17
C ALA A 194 -7.18 20.13 1.51
N GLN A 195 -8.45 19.73 1.52
CA GLN A 195 -9.17 19.21 2.67
C GLN A 195 -9.57 17.77 2.39
N SER A 196 -9.02 16.83 3.17
CA SER A 196 -9.30 15.40 3.06
C SER A 196 -10.62 15.00 3.72
N PRO A 197 -11.16 13.81 3.41
CA PRO A 197 -12.41 13.29 4.00
C PRO A 197 -12.43 13.13 5.54
N ASP A 198 -11.29 13.18 6.21
CA ASP A 198 -11.16 13.14 7.67
C ASP A 198 -11.06 14.55 8.31
N GLY A 199 -11.26 15.59 7.49
CA GLY A 199 -11.18 17.01 7.83
C GLY A 199 -9.77 17.56 7.94
N THR A 200 -8.72 16.78 7.62
CA THR A 200 -7.34 17.25 7.64
C THR A 200 -7.08 18.21 6.46
N ARG A 201 -6.36 19.30 6.72
CA ARG A 201 -6.08 20.37 5.76
C ARG A 201 -4.59 20.44 5.46
N TYR A 202 -4.26 20.45 4.18
CA TYR A 202 -2.90 20.48 3.65
C TYR A 202 -2.69 21.81 2.94
N TYR A 203 -1.76 22.62 3.44
CA TYR A 203 -1.44 23.94 2.91
C TYR A 203 -0.30 23.81 1.90
N PHE A 204 -0.66 23.52 0.64
CA PHE A 204 0.27 23.40 -0.49
C PHE A 204 0.64 24.79 -1.02
N ASP A 205 1.72 25.33 -0.49
CA ASP A 205 2.23 26.68 -0.80
C ASP A 205 3.75 26.72 -1.00
N TRP A 206 4.42 25.58 -1.20
CA TRP A 206 5.86 25.52 -1.52
C TRP A 206 6.13 24.83 -2.86
N MET A 207 6.40 25.61 -3.90
CA MET A 207 6.63 25.08 -5.25
C MET A 207 8.09 24.67 -5.48
N VAL A 208 8.28 23.53 -6.12
CA VAL A 208 9.56 22.98 -6.58
C VAL A 208 9.42 22.55 -8.05
N ARG A 209 10.48 22.79 -8.83
CA ARG A 209 10.57 22.42 -10.25
C ARG A 209 11.66 21.38 -10.42
N LEU A 210 11.31 20.24 -10.97
CA LEU A 210 12.23 19.15 -11.26
C LEU A 210 12.34 18.99 -12.78
N PRO A 211 13.55 18.82 -13.34
CA PRO A 211 13.71 18.46 -14.74
C PRO A 211 12.93 17.19 -15.10
N TYR A 212 12.36 17.17 -16.29
CA TYR A 212 11.62 16.02 -16.80
C TYR A 212 12.07 15.64 -18.20
N ALA A 213 11.94 14.36 -18.57
CA ALA A 213 12.38 13.87 -19.87
C ALA A 213 11.69 14.66 -21.01
N SER A 214 12.45 15.15 -21.98
CA SER A 214 11.89 15.91 -23.11
C SER A 214 11.05 14.99 -24.01
N ILE A 215 9.96 15.51 -24.55
CA ILE A 215 9.30 14.86 -25.70
C ILE A 215 9.97 15.31 -26.99
N LEU A 216 9.99 14.46 -28.00
CA LEU A 216 10.54 14.79 -29.32
C LEU A 216 9.40 15.21 -30.24
N LYS A 217 9.50 16.40 -30.83
CA LYS A 217 8.52 16.91 -31.80
C LYS A 217 9.07 16.93 -33.21
N PRO A 218 8.32 16.46 -34.21
CA PRO A 218 8.74 16.59 -35.59
C PRO A 218 8.87 18.08 -35.99
N SER A 219 9.94 18.40 -36.70
CA SER A 219 10.25 19.72 -37.26
C SER A 219 10.70 19.59 -38.71
N LYS A 220 10.39 20.60 -39.53
CA LYS A 220 10.74 20.66 -40.94
C LYS A 220 12.14 21.22 -41.07
N THR A 221 13.06 20.43 -41.62
CA THR A 221 14.37 20.92 -42.04
C THR A 221 14.48 20.82 -43.55
N LEU A 222 14.78 21.94 -44.21
CA LEU A 222 15.03 21.96 -45.65
C LEU A 222 16.43 21.37 -45.90
N VAL A 223 16.50 20.20 -46.53
CA VAL A 223 17.76 19.56 -46.92
C VAL A 223 18.03 19.87 -48.39
N THR A 224 19.03 20.71 -48.66
CA THR A 224 19.39 21.17 -50.00
C THR A 224 20.33 20.22 -50.75
N SER A 225 20.65 19.05 -50.17
CA SER A 225 21.61 18.09 -50.72
C SER A 225 20.96 16.74 -51.07
N SER A 226 19.87 16.75 -51.84
CA SER A 226 19.33 15.52 -52.43
C SER A 226 20.08 15.17 -53.73
N HIS A 227 20.09 13.89 -54.12
CA HIS A 227 20.87 13.33 -55.24
C HIS A 227 20.55 13.95 -56.63
N ASN A 228 19.56 14.86 -56.72
CA ASN A 228 19.09 15.50 -57.95
C ASN A 228 19.02 17.04 -57.89
N GLY A 229 19.48 17.69 -56.82
CA GLY A 229 19.49 19.16 -56.71
C GLY A 229 18.15 19.82 -56.34
N ASP A 230 17.08 19.06 -56.17
CA ASP A 230 15.81 19.58 -55.63
C ASP A 230 15.83 19.61 -54.09
N PRO A 231 15.37 20.71 -53.46
CA PRO A 231 15.25 20.80 -52.01
C PRO A 231 14.20 19.78 -51.52
N ARG A 232 14.60 18.86 -50.64
CA ARG A 232 13.68 17.96 -49.93
C ARG A 232 13.45 18.47 -48.51
N LEU A 233 12.19 18.48 -48.08
CA LEU A 233 11.84 18.67 -46.67
C LEU A 233 12.07 17.34 -45.94
N THR A 234 12.90 17.35 -44.89
CA THR A 234 13.11 16.20 -44.01
C THR A 234 12.55 16.51 -42.62
N LEU A 235 11.87 15.52 -42.02
CA LEU A 235 11.42 15.59 -40.63
C LEU A 235 12.62 15.34 -39.71
N THR A 236 12.99 16.35 -38.92
CA THR A 236 13.94 16.21 -37.80
C THR A 236 13.17 16.27 -36.48
N ASN A 237 13.77 15.80 -35.38
CA ASN A 237 13.13 15.86 -34.07
C ASN A 237 13.69 17.03 -33.25
N THR A 238 12.83 17.96 -32.85
CA THR A 238 13.14 19.04 -31.91
C THR A 238 12.70 18.61 -30.50
N PRO A 239 13.62 18.58 -29.51
CA PRO A 239 13.25 18.32 -28.13
C PRO A 239 12.38 19.44 -27.56
N VAL A 240 11.33 19.07 -26.84
CA VAL A 240 10.51 19.97 -26.03
C VAL A 240 10.85 19.72 -24.57
N PRO A 241 11.60 20.64 -23.93
CA PRO A 241 11.95 20.50 -22.52
C PRO A 241 10.70 20.53 -21.65
N ARG A 242 10.62 19.57 -20.73
CA ARG A 242 9.56 19.47 -19.73
C ARG A 242 10.13 19.60 -18.33
N GLN A 243 9.28 20.01 -17.41
CA GLN A 243 9.55 20.10 -15.99
C GLN A 243 8.37 19.50 -15.24
N GLU A 244 8.65 18.72 -14.22
CA GLU A 244 7.65 18.37 -13.23
C GLU A 244 7.55 19.53 -12.23
N ILE A 245 6.33 19.99 -11.97
CA ILE A 245 6.07 21.01 -10.96
C ILE A 245 5.32 20.35 -9.83
N ARG A 246 5.86 20.47 -8.63
CA ARG A 246 5.25 19.99 -7.39
C ARG A 246 5.05 21.15 -6.45
N ILE A 247 3.91 21.17 -5.77
CA ILE A 247 3.63 22.08 -4.68
C ILE A 247 3.52 21.21 -3.43
N TYR A 248 4.49 21.36 -2.53
CA TYR A 248 4.57 20.66 -1.25
C TYR A 248 3.85 21.45 -0.16
N PRO A 249 3.40 20.76 0.91
CA PRO A 249 2.78 21.42 2.04
C PRO A 249 3.84 22.16 2.87
N THR A 250 3.54 23.36 3.35
CA THR A 250 4.29 23.96 4.48
C THR A 250 3.64 23.66 5.81
N ARG A 251 2.35 23.28 5.82
CA ARG A 251 1.62 22.88 7.02
C ARG A 251 0.57 21.83 6.68
N ILE A 252 0.36 20.90 7.59
CA ILE A 252 -0.79 19.99 7.62
C ILE A 252 -1.46 20.20 8.97
N GLU A 253 -2.77 20.35 8.98
CA GLU A 253 -3.55 20.64 10.18
C GLU A 253 -4.82 19.81 10.21
N ASP A 254 -5.01 19.07 11.30
CA ASP A 254 -6.19 18.24 11.46
C ASP A 254 -7.43 19.13 11.82
N ALA A 255 -8.65 18.59 11.73
CA ALA A 255 -9.90 19.29 12.09
C ALA A 255 -10.01 19.70 13.58
N ARG A 256 -9.03 19.34 14.42
CA ARG A 256 -8.95 19.65 15.85
C ARG A 256 -7.87 20.68 16.16
N GLY A 257 -7.16 21.17 15.13
CA GLY A 257 -6.14 22.21 15.25
C GLY A 257 -4.74 21.69 15.60
N ASN A 258 -4.54 20.38 15.66
CA ASN A 258 -3.18 19.83 15.70
C ASN A 258 -2.51 20.07 14.35
N TRP A 259 -1.21 20.30 14.36
CA TRP A 259 -0.48 20.60 13.12
C TRP A 259 0.90 19.96 13.06
N VAL A 260 1.33 19.73 11.82
CA VAL A 260 2.71 19.44 11.42
C VAL A 260 3.13 20.51 10.43
N GLN A 261 4.35 21.04 10.57
CA GLN A 261 4.91 22.12 9.76
C GLN A 261 6.19 21.65 9.09
N TYR A 262 6.37 22.03 7.84
CA TYR A 262 7.51 21.69 6.99
C TYR A 262 8.28 22.97 6.68
N ALA A 263 9.56 22.99 7.04
CA ALA A 263 10.47 24.08 6.76
C ALA A 263 11.33 23.74 5.55
N TRP A 264 11.25 24.56 4.51
CA TRP A 264 11.91 24.34 3.22
C TRP A 264 12.95 25.43 2.91
N ASP A 265 13.98 25.08 2.14
CA ASP A 265 14.97 26.00 1.57
C ASP A 265 15.27 25.60 0.11
N GLY A 266 14.74 26.37 -0.85
CA GLY A 266 14.67 25.96 -2.25
C GLY A 266 13.96 24.60 -2.41
N GLY A 267 14.61 23.63 -3.04
CA GLY A 267 14.08 22.26 -3.18
C GLY A 267 14.29 21.36 -1.94
N LYS A 268 14.94 21.85 -0.87
CA LYS A 268 15.36 21.04 0.28
C LYS A 268 14.37 21.13 1.43
N LEU A 269 13.96 19.98 1.98
CA LEU A 269 13.23 19.91 3.24
C LEU A 269 14.24 19.96 4.40
N MET A 270 14.21 21.02 5.19
CA MET A 270 15.17 21.21 6.29
C MET A 270 14.66 20.65 7.61
N GLN A 271 13.36 20.78 7.89
CA GLN A 271 12.80 20.39 9.18
C GLN A 271 11.31 20.03 9.07
N ILE A 272 10.88 19.08 9.90
CA ILE A 272 9.47 18.78 10.19
C ILE A 272 9.25 19.02 11.70
N THR A 273 8.27 19.83 12.09
CA THR A 273 7.91 20.07 13.49
C THR A 273 6.41 19.90 13.72
N ALA A 274 5.99 19.57 14.93
CA ALA A 274 4.58 19.36 15.24
C ALA A 274 4.11 20.11 16.50
N SER A 275 2.80 20.32 16.60
CA SER A 275 2.15 20.98 17.74
C SER A 275 2.35 20.28 19.08
N ASP A 276 2.74 18.99 19.07
CA ASP A 276 3.06 18.17 20.25
C ASP A 276 4.58 18.05 20.52
N GLY A 277 5.38 18.94 19.94
CA GLY A 277 6.81 19.06 20.19
C GLY A 277 7.70 18.00 19.52
N ARG A 278 7.15 17.17 18.62
CA ARG A 278 7.97 16.30 17.77
C ARG A 278 8.76 17.16 16.77
N ALA A 279 9.99 16.75 16.47
CA ALA A 279 10.82 17.41 15.49
C ALA A 279 11.72 16.40 14.74
N LEU A 280 11.91 16.63 13.45
CA LEU A 280 12.88 15.96 12.59
C LEU A 280 13.69 17.01 11.83
N THR A 281 15.00 16.82 11.77
CA THR A 281 15.92 17.71 11.06
C THR A 281 16.67 16.93 10.01
N LEU A 282 16.82 17.52 8.81
CA LEU A 282 17.61 16.97 7.73
C LEU A 282 18.86 17.81 7.49
N THR A 283 19.95 17.15 7.15
CA THR A 283 21.16 17.81 6.64
C THR A 283 21.41 17.37 5.21
N TYR A 284 22.17 18.17 4.45
CA TYR A 284 22.44 17.92 3.04
C TYR A 284 23.94 17.87 2.77
N ARG A 285 24.32 17.13 1.74
CA ARG A 285 25.66 17.07 1.15
C ARG A 285 25.56 17.21 -0.36
N THR A 286 26.58 17.78 -0.99
CA THR A 286 26.63 17.85 -2.45
C THR A 286 27.27 16.58 -3.03
N VAL A 287 26.55 15.88 -3.90
CA VAL A 287 26.99 14.69 -4.62
C VAL A 287 26.74 14.90 -6.11
N ALA A 288 27.76 14.67 -6.96
CA ALA A 288 27.66 14.90 -8.41
C ALA A 288 27.13 16.31 -8.79
N GLY A 289 27.42 17.33 -7.98
CA GLY A 289 26.96 18.71 -8.20
C GLY A 289 25.51 19.00 -7.76
N GLN A 290 24.83 18.06 -7.11
CA GLN A 290 23.46 18.21 -6.61
C GLN A 290 23.39 17.99 -5.10
N ASP A 291 22.50 18.70 -4.42
CA ASP A 291 22.25 18.51 -3.00
C ASP A 291 21.43 17.24 -2.76
N LYS A 292 21.95 16.36 -1.90
CA LYS A 292 21.31 15.11 -1.46
C LYS A 292 21.21 15.07 0.06
N VAL A 293 20.18 14.42 0.59
CA VAL A 293 20.04 14.25 2.04
C VAL A 293 21.26 13.51 2.56
N GLY A 294 21.98 14.12 3.50
CA GLY A 294 23.13 13.55 4.18
C GLY A 294 22.70 12.72 5.39
N THR A 295 21.91 13.33 6.27
CA THR A 295 21.35 12.70 7.46
C THR A 295 19.92 13.14 7.73
N ALA A 296 19.17 12.29 8.43
CA ALA A 296 17.94 12.65 9.12
C ALA A 296 18.13 12.37 10.62
N SER A 297 17.61 13.24 11.49
CA SER A 297 17.70 13.06 12.94
C SER A 297 16.44 13.51 13.66
N ASP A 298 16.04 12.73 14.67
CA ASP A 298 14.98 13.08 15.63
C ASP A 298 15.53 13.72 16.92
N GLY A 299 16.81 14.11 16.92
CA GLY A 299 17.54 14.64 18.07
C GLY A 299 18.20 13.58 18.95
N SER A 300 17.72 12.33 18.92
CA SER A 300 18.31 11.20 19.69
C SER A 300 18.97 10.16 18.79
N ARG A 301 18.36 9.90 17.63
CA ARG A 301 18.75 8.93 16.61
C ARG A 301 19.15 9.65 15.34
N THR A 302 20.06 9.05 14.58
CA THR A 302 20.53 9.60 13.31
C THR A 302 20.62 8.50 12.26
N TRP A 303 20.03 8.76 11.10
CA TRP A 303 20.13 7.94 9.90
C TRP A 303 21.08 8.63 8.91
N THR A 304 21.93 7.85 8.25
CA THR A 304 22.93 8.37 7.32
C THR A 304 22.76 7.76 5.93
N TYR A 305 22.76 8.60 4.90
CA TYR A 305 22.43 8.22 3.52
C TYR A 305 23.65 8.31 2.60
N ALA A 306 24.13 7.19 2.06
CA ALA A 306 25.30 7.17 1.18
C ALA A 306 24.92 6.98 -0.28
N TYR A 307 25.67 7.65 -1.16
CA TYR A 307 25.44 7.68 -2.60
C TYR A 307 26.69 7.23 -3.37
N ASP A 308 26.49 6.69 -4.57
CA ASP A 308 27.58 6.47 -5.51
C ASP A 308 28.08 7.80 -6.12
N PRO A 309 29.21 7.80 -6.87
CA PRO A 309 29.71 9.01 -7.52
C PRO A 309 28.75 9.64 -8.53
N ASP A 310 27.79 8.86 -9.05
CA ASP A 310 26.73 9.31 -9.94
C ASP A 310 25.48 9.74 -9.16
N GLY A 311 25.52 9.85 -7.83
CA GLY A 311 24.43 10.35 -7.00
C GLY A 311 23.22 9.41 -6.85
N SER A 312 23.36 8.11 -7.14
CA SER A 312 22.34 7.08 -6.86
C SER A 312 22.50 6.60 -5.41
N LEU A 313 21.41 6.36 -4.69
CA LEU A 313 21.46 5.92 -3.30
C LEU A 313 21.89 4.46 -3.20
N ILE A 314 22.92 4.20 -2.39
CA ILE A 314 23.51 2.86 -2.24
C ILE A 314 23.44 2.32 -0.81
N SER A 315 23.23 3.17 0.20
CA SER A 315 23.10 2.71 1.57
C SER A 315 22.33 3.67 2.48
N VAL A 316 21.62 3.11 3.44
CA VAL A 316 21.02 3.83 4.58
C VAL A 316 21.50 3.16 5.87
N THR A 317 22.37 3.83 6.61
CA THR A 317 22.87 3.36 7.91
C THR A 317 21.92 3.79 9.01
N LEU A 318 21.45 2.82 9.80
CA LEU A 318 20.54 3.00 10.93
C LEU A 318 21.32 3.42 12.20
N PRO A 319 20.61 3.93 13.23
CA PRO A 319 21.22 4.33 14.50
C PRO A 319 22.08 3.26 15.19
N ASP A 320 21.77 1.98 15.03
CA ASP A 320 22.56 0.85 15.59
C ASP A 320 23.69 0.35 14.66
N GLN A 321 24.03 1.11 13.61
CA GLN A 321 25.03 0.78 12.59
C GLN A 321 24.68 -0.35 11.62
N SER A 322 23.55 -1.04 11.83
CA SER A 322 23.00 -1.91 10.78
C SER A 322 22.59 -1.05 9.58
N ALA A 323 22.59 -1.60 8.38
CA ALA A 323 22.40 -0.79 7.18
C ALA A 323 21.63 -1.51 6.09
N TRP A 324 20.89 -0.71 5.33
CA TRP A 324 20.40 -1.09 4.02
C TRP A 324 21.54 -1.01 3.01
N SER A 325 21.60 -1.95 2.07
CA SER A 325 22.44 -1.86 0.86
C SER A 325 21.54 -1.90 -0.37
N ILE A 326 21.71 -0.96 -1.29
CA ILE A 326 20.78 -0.73 -2.41
C ILE A 326 21.57 -0.72 -3.71
N ASN A 327 21.08 -1.45 -4.70
CA ASN A 327 21.60 -1.49 -6.06
C ASN A 327 20.44 -1.39 -7.06
N PHE A 328 19.79 -0.21 -7.08
CA PHE A 328 18.66 0.11 -7.96
C PHE A 328 19.05 0.98 -9.15
N LYS A 329 20.32 1.41 -9.23
CA LYS A 329 20.89 2.11 -10.38
C LYS A 329 20.58 1.45 -11.74
N PRO A 330 20.58 0.11 -11.90
CA PRO A 330 20.18 -0.52 -13.16
C PRO A 330 18.70 -0.26 -13.50
N LEU A 331 17.81 -0.22 -12.49
CA LEU A 331 16.38 0.03 -12.66
C LEU A 331 16.09 1.50 -13.00
N ASP A 332 16.84 2.46 -12.46
CA ASP A 332 16.66 3.89 -12.80
C ASP A 332 17.06 4.20 -14.25
N ARG A 333 18.12 3.54 -14.74
CA ARG A 333 18.72 3.85 -16.05
C ARG A 333 18.12 3.07 -17.21
N GLN A 334 17.19 2.17 -16.93
CA GLN A 334 16.63 1.27 -17.94
C GLN A 334 15.76 2.02 -18.95
N GLY A 335 15.70 1.48 -20.17
CA GLY A 335 14.69 1.82 -21.18
C GLY A 335 13.80 0.61 -21.45
N LEU A 336 12.71 0.82 -22.19
CA LEU A 336 11.74 -0.25 -22.51
C LEU A 336 12.31 -1.36 -23.43
N GLY A 337 13.46 -1.15 -24.08
CA GLY A 337 14.02 -2.13 -25.02
C GLY A 337 13.18 -2.23 -26.30
N TYR A 338 13.66 -1.62 -27.38
CA TYR A 338 12.99 -1.66 -28.68
C TYR A 338 13.82 -2.42 -29.71
N ASP A 339 13.14 -3.08 -30.65
CA ASP A 339 13.79 -3.72 -31.78
C ASP A 339 14.15 -2.68 -32.85
N ASP A 340 15.39 -2.77 -33.31
CA ASP A 340 15.96 -1.90 -34.32
C ASP A 340 16.69 -2.77 -35.37
N THR A 341 16.54 -2.43 -36.64
CA THR A 341 17.27 -3.08 -37.74
C THR A 341 18.46 -2.25 -38.18
N TYR A 342 19.52 -2.91 -38.64
CA TYR A 342 20.70 -2.22 -39.17
C TYR A 342 20.73 -2.33 -40.69
N GLN A 343 20.61 -1.20 -41.39
CA GLN A 343 20.68 -1.14 -42.84
C GLN A 343 21.70 -0.08 -43.28
N GLN A 344 22.64 -0.48 -44.15
CA GLN A 344 23.64 0.42 -44.74
C GLN A 344 24.40 1.34 -43.75
N GLY A 345 24.68 0.86 -42.54
CA GLY A 345 25.37 1.67 -41.52
C GLY A 345 24.47 2.52 -40.62
N THR A 346 23.14 2.44 -40.81
CA THR A 346 22.15 3.24 -40.08
C THR A 346 21.18 2.33 -39.31
N VAL A 347 20.77 2.78 -38.12
CA VAL A 347 19.82 2.08 -37.24
C VAL A 347 18.39 2.55 -37.59
N HIS A 348 17.50 1.61 -37.89
CA HIS A 348 16.11 1.87 -38.26
C HIS A 348 15.15 1.22 -37.25
N PRO A 349 14.32 2.01 -36.55
CA PRO A 349 13.34 1.47 -35.61
C PRO A 349 12.31 0.56 -36.28
N VAL A 350 12.00 -0.56 -35.65
CA VAL A 350 10.95 -1.47 -36.10
C VAL A 350 9.64 -1.08 -35.42
N TYR A 351 8.60 -0.82 -36.21
CA TYR A 351 7.27 -0.47 -35.71
C TYR A 351 6.28 -1.62 -35.85
N ASP A 352 5.50 -1.83 -34.79
CA ASP A 352 4.26 -2.59 -34.85
C ASP A 352 3.16 -1.72 -35.46
N LYS A 353 2.86 -1.99 -36.73
CA LYS A 353 1.89 -1.26 -37.55
C LYS A 353 0.45 -1.83 -37.46
N SER A 354 0.19 -2.74 -36.51
CA SER A 354 -1.12 -3.43 -36.39
C SER A 354 -2.31 -2.52 -36.06
N LEU A 355 -2.07 -1.34 -35.47
CA LEU A 355 -3.10 -0.39 -35.09
C LEU A 355 -2.80 1.01 -35.66
N ASN A 356 -3.60 1.44 -36.63
CA ASN A 356 -3.54 2.78 -37.23
C ASN A 356 -3.60 3.86 -36.13
N CYS A 357 -2.85 4.96 -36.27
CA CYS A 357 -2.83 6.06 -35.28
C CYS A 357 -2.34 5.64 -33.87
N SER A 358 -1.69 4.47 -33.77
CA SER A 358 -1.05 4.01 -32.54
C SER A 358 0.20 3.19 -32.85
N TRP A 359 0.91 3.47 -33.95
CA TRP A 359 2.16 2.78 -34.27
C TRP A 359 3.14 2.93 -33.11
N MET A 360 3.59 1.81 -32.57
CA MET A 360 4.56 1.77 -31.48
C MET A 360 5.73 0.90 -31.88
N ARG A 361 6.93 1.17 -31.36
CA ARG A 361 8.09 0.32 -31.63
C ARG A 361 7.86 -1.11 -31.13
N VAL A 362 8.41 -2.10 -31.81
CA VAL A 362 8.33 -3.49 -31.36
C VAL A 362 9.18 -3.64 -30.09
N LEU A 363 8.57 -4.17 -29.02
CA LEU A 363 9.29 -4.44 -27.78
C LEU A 363 10.25 -5.61 -27.99
N LYS A 364 11.44 -5.50 -27.41
CA LYS A 364 12.45 -6.55 -27.32
C LYS A 364 12.85 -6.71 -25.86
N SER A 365 12.97 -7.95 -25.41
CA SER A 365 13.32 -8.24 -24.01
C SER A 365 14.58 -7.48 -23.59
N ASN A 366 14.47 -6.77 -22.47
CA ASN A 366 15.50 -5.93 -21.88
C ASN A 366 15.49 -6.08 -20.35
N ASP A 367 15.77 -7.30 -19.90
CA ASP A 367 15.78 -7.67 -18.48
C ASP A 367 16.61 -6.68 -17.66
N SER A 368 15.98 -6.09 -16.65
CA SER A 368 16.60 -5.14 -15.74
C SER A 368 16.44 -5.62 -14.31
N ILE A 369 17.54 -5.68 -13.57
CA ILE A 369 17.60 -6.32 -12.25
C ILE A 369 18.08 -5.32 -11.21
N GLY A 370 17.30 -5.15 -10.15
CA GLY A 370 17.67 -4.39 -8.96
C GLY A 370 17.76 -5.31 -7.74
N THR A 371 18.70 -5.01 -6.84
CA THR A 371 18.83 -5.71 -5.56
C THR A 371 18.82 -4.75 -4.38
N ILE A 372 18.24 -5.20 -3.27
CA ILE A 372 18.22 -4.46 -2.01
C ILE A 372 18.42 -5.44 -0.85
N GLN A 373 19.29 -5.10 0.08
CA GLN A 373 19.55 -5.85 1.30
C GLN A 373 19.01 -5.07 2.50
N HIS A 374 18.16 -5.73 3.28
CA HIS A 374 17.61 -5.21 4.54
C HIS A 374 18.63 -5.40 5.68
N PRO A 375 18.65 -4.53 6.71
CA PRO A 375 19.48 -4.68 7.92
C PRO A 375 19.40 -6.04 8.64
N SER A 376 18.33 -6.79 8.43
CA SER A 376 18.16 -8.17 8.91
C SER A 376 19.10 -9.19 8.24
N GLY A 377 19.67 -8.83 7.09
CA GLY A 377 20.44 -9.72 6.21
C GLY A 377 19.62 -10.29 5.04
N ALA A 378 18.30 -10.03 4.96
CA ALA A 378 17.49 -10.45 3.82
C ALA A 378 17.87 -9.67 2.56
N VAL A 379 17.98 -10.36 1.43
CA VAL A 379 18.27 -9.80 0.12
C VAL A 379 17.07 -10.04 -0.80
N GLY A 380 16.50 -8.95 -1.30
CA GLY A 380 15.47 -8.93 -2.33
C GLY A 380 16.10 -8.69 -3.69
N THR A 381 15.75 -9.54 -4.66
CA THR A 381 16.14 -9.39 -6.07
C THR A 381 14.88 -9.24 -6.91
N PHE A 382 14.81 -8.18 -7.71
CA PHE A 382 13.65 -7.81 -8.51
C PHE A 382 14.06 -7.69 -9.97
N GLU A 383 13.39 -8.45 -10.83
CA GLU A 383 13.64 -8.47 -12.27
C GLU A 383 12.43 -7.90 -13.00
N PHE A 384 12.69 -7.03 -13.97
CA PHE A 384 11.69 -6.32 -14.76
C PHE A 384 11.95 -6.51 -16.25
N ASP A 385 10.89 -6.54 -17.04
CA ASP A 385 10.94 -6.48 -18.51
C ASP A 385 9.76 -5.63 -19.01
N ALA A 386 9.85 -5.13 -20.24
CA ALA A 386 8.80 -4.30 -20.82
C ALA A 386 7.59 -5.13 -21.24
N VAL A 387 6.39 -4.66 -20.90
CA VAL A 387 5.13 -5.30 -21.26
C VAL A 387 4.19 -4.26 -21.88
N ARG A 388 3.65 -4.61 -23.06
CA ARG A 388 2.62 -3.82 -23.76
C ARG A 388 1.23 -4.20 -23.26
N HIS A 389 0.48 -3.23 -22.76
CA HIS A 389 -0.91 -3.36 -22.35
C HIS A 389 -1.84 -2.74 -23.38
N GLY A 390 -2.83 -3.51 -23.86
CA GLY A 390 -3.89 -3.00 -24.74
C GLY A 390 -5.22 -2.71 -24.03
N ARG A 391 -5.92 -1.69 -24.53
CA ARG A 391 -7.29 -1.30 -24.19
C ARG A 391 -8.20 -1.51 -25.40
N THR A 392 -9.44 -1.93 -25.18
CA THR A 392 -10.40 -2.18 -26.27
C THR A 392 -11.59 -1.22 -26.23
N PHE A 393 -12.18 -1.01 -27.40
CA PHE A 393 -13.28 -0.07 -27.65
C PHE A 393 -12.93 1.39 -27.32
N VAL A 394 -11.65 1.74 -27.50
CA VAL A 394 -11.13 3.09 -27.27
C VAL A 394 -11.72 4.03 -28.32
N ARG A 395 -12.11 5.25 -27.94
CA ARG A 395 -12.59 6.23 -28.93
C ARG A 395 -11.42 6.66 -29.84
N PRO A 396 -11.58 6.62 -31.16
CA PRO A 396 -10.53 7.08 -32.07
C PRO A 396 -10.44 8.61 -31.98
N ASN A 397 -9.41 9.11 -31.30
CA ASN A 397 -9.06 10.53 -31.34
C ASN A 397 -7.65 10.66 -31.90
N CYS A 398 -7.57 10.64 -33.22
CA CYS A 398 -6.33 10.53 -33.96
C CYS A 398 -5.85 11.89 -34.42
N HIS A 399 -4.69 12.29 -33.91
CA HIS A 399 -4.03 13.52 -34.28
C HIS A 399 -2.95 13.20 -35.29
N THR A 400 -3.06 13.80 -36.48
CA THR A 400 -2.02 13.75 -37.50
C THR A 400 -1.25 15.05 -37.50
N PRO A 401 0.04 15.06 -37.86
CA PRO A 401 0.81 16.30 -37.96
C PRO A 401 0.24 17.21 -39.06
N GLN A 402 -0.67 18.13 -38.73
CA GLN A 402 -1.14 19.14 -39.68
C GLN A 402 -0.14 20.30 -39.76
N ALA A 403 0.28 20.65 -40.98
CA ALA A 403 1.04 21.87 -41.23
C ALA A 403 0.15 23.08 -40.90
N GLY A 404 0.50 23.82 -39.84
CA GLY A 404 -0.24 25.02 -39.46
C GLY A 404 -0.39 26.00 -40.62
N ASP A 405 -1.58 26.61 -40.69
CA ASP A 405 -2.03 27.56 -41.72
C ASP A 405 -0.95 28.59 -42.08
N GLY A 406 -0.25 28.38 -43.18
CA GLY A 406 0.87 29.25 -43.54
C GLY A 406 1.72 28.76 -44.70
N GLY A 407 1.10 28.34 -45.80
CA GLY A 407 1.83 28.14 -47.05
C GLY A 407 1.31 26.93 -47.82
N ASN A 408 0.70 27.25 -48.95
CA ASN A 408 0.22 26.35 -50.00
C ASN A 408 1.39 25.65 -50.70
N ALA A 409 2.17 24.86 -49.96
CA ALA A 409 3.08 23.88 -50.53
C ALA A 409 2.39 22.53 -50.40
N ASP A 410 2.05 21.90 -51.52
CA ASP A 410 1.74 20.47 -51.56
C ASP A 410 2.91 19.72 -50.91
N ILE A 411 2.71 19.30 -49.67
CA ILE A 411 3.69 18.54 -48.92
C ILE A 411 3.52 17.08 -49.34
N ASP A 412 4.44 16.59 -50.16
CA ASP A 412 4.57 15.17 -50.49
C ASP A 412 5.29 14.46 -49.31
N LEU A 413 4.59 14.31 -48.18
CA LEU A 413 5.04 13.45 -47.07
C LEU A 413 4.66 12.01 -47.41
N ASP A 414 5.63 11.11 -47.37
CA ASP A 414 5.38 9.68 -47.56
C ASP A 414 4.36 9.20 -46.50
N PHE A 415 3.45 8.30 -46.89
CA PHE A 415 2.40 7.78 -46.02
C PHE A 415 2.95 7.21 -44.70
N GLU A 416 4.14 6.58 -44.73
CA GLU A 416 4.78 6.07 -43.51
C GLU A 416 5.22 7.17 -42.56
N ASP A 417 5.73 8.30 -43.05
CA ASP A 417 6.14 9.43 -42.22
C ASP A 417 4.95 10.09 -41.54
N LEU A 418 3.82 10.21 -42.27
CA LEU A 418 2.55 10.68 -41.71
C LEU A 418 2.05 9.75 -40.59
N GLN A 419 2.14 8.44 -40.80
CA GLN A 419 1.69 7.45 -39.83
C GLN A 419 2.61 7.36 -38.60
N MET A 420 3.92 7.52 -38.76
CA MET A 420 4.87 7.61 -37.66
C MET A 420 4.68 8.86 -36.79
N GLY A 421 4.22 9.96 -37.40
CA GLY A 421 3.87 11.19 -36.67
C GLY A 421 2.44 11.21 -36.12
N SER A 422 1.60 10.25 -36.50
CA SER A 422 0.20 10.19 -36.05
C SER A 422 0.10 9.50 -34.70
N SER A 423 -0.61 10.10 -33.76
CA SER A 423 -0.81 9.53 -32.43
C SER A 423 -2.22 9.80 -31.92
N SER A 424 -2.71 8.92 -31.04
CA SER A 424 -3.99 9.14 -30.38
C SER A 424 -3.79 9.81 -29.04
N SER A 425 -4.60 10.83 -28.73
CA SER A 425 -4.61 11.43 -27.39
C SER A 425 -5.20 10.49 -26.33
N ILE A 426 -5.92 9.44 -26.75
CA ILE A 426 -6.41 8.37 -25.89
C ILE A 426 -5.72 7.07 -26.34
N PRO A 427 -4.62 6.65 -25.70
CA PRO A 427 -3.87 5.51 -26.16
C PRO A 427 -4.69 4.21 -26.02
N ALA A 428 -4.86 3.49 -27.13
CA ALA A 428 -5.42 2.14 -27.11
C ALA A 428 -4.41 1.09 -26.64
N ARG A 429 -3.14 1.48 -26.47
CA ARG A 429 -2.06 0.63 -25.96
C ARG A 429 -0.95 1.46 -25.35
N PHE A 430 -0.27 0.93 -24.34
CA PHE A 430 0.84 1.57 -23.65
C PHE A 430 1.85 0.52 -23.15
N ASP A 431 3.11 0.93 -22.98
CA ASP A 431 4.20 0.04 -22.54
C ASP A 431 4.62 0.43 -21.12
N VAL A 432 4.87 -0.56 -20.26
CA VAL A 432 5.32 -0.38 -18.88
C VAL A 432 6.50 -1.30 -18.56
N MET A 433 7.37 -0.88 -17.64
CA MET A 433 8.32 -1.81 -17.02
C MET A 433 7.57 -2.65 -15.98
N ALA A 434 7.29 -3.90 -16.32
CA ALA A 434 6.53 -4.81 -15.47
C ALA A 434 7.46 -5.75 -14.71
N ILE A 435 7.14 -6.02 -13.44
CA ILE A 435 7.86 -7.03 -12.68
C ILE A 435 7.67 -8.40 -13.34
N LYS A 436 8.78 -9.12 -13.53
CA LYS A 436 8.85 -10.46 -14.11
C LYS A 436 9.10 -11.50 -13.03
N SER A 437 10.01 -11.21 -12.12
CA SER A 437 10.29 -12.07 -10.97
C SER A 437 10.70 -11.28 -9.74
N LYS A 438 10.41 -11.85 -8.56
CA LYS A 438 10.88 -11.38 -7.25
C LYS A 438 11.48 -12.57 -6.52
N SER A 439 12.59 -12.40 -5.84
CA SER A 439 13.09 -13.41 -4.89
C SER A 439 13.62 -12.81 -3.60
N ILE A 440 13.51 -13.57 -2.52
CA ILE A 440 14.01 -13.22 -1.19
C ILE A 440 14.90 -14.35 -0.70
N SER A 441 16.09 -14.00 -0.20
CA SER A 441 17.07 -14.94 0.35
C SER A 441 17.83 -14.30 1.53
N GLY A 442 18.62 -15.08 2.27
CA GLY A 442 19.44 -14.56 3.37
C GLY A 442 19.79 -15.64 4.41
N PRO A 443 20.52 -15.30 5.50
CA PRO A 443 20.83 -16.25 6.56
C PRO A 443 19.57 -16.94 7.12
N GLY A 444 19.59 -18.27 7.21
CA GLY A 444 18.45 -19.06 7.71
C GLY A 444 17.23 -19.13 6.77
N LEU A 445 17.32 -18.56 5.56
CA LEU A 445 16.23 -18.57 4.58
C LEU A 445 16.60 -19.42 3.35
N PRO A 446 15.70 -20.30 2.88
CA PRO A 446 15.77 -20.74 1.49
C PRO A 446 15.45 -19.56 0.55
N THR A 447 15.77 -19.69 -0.72
CA THR A 447 15.35 -18.70 -1.72
C THR A 447 13.85 -18.86 -2.00
N TYR A 448 13.05 -17.89 -1.56
CA TYR A 448 11.65 -17.77 -1.94
C TYR A 448 11.55 -16.99 -3.25
N ALA A 449 10.85 -17.52 -4.25
CA ALA A 449 10.72 -16.87 -5.56
C ALA A 449 9.26 -16.77 -6.02
N TRP A 450 8.90 -15.60 -6.54
CA TRP A 450 7.62 -15.30 -7.18
C TRP A 450 7.86 -15.00 -8.65
N ASN A 451 7.01 -15.54 -9.52
CA ASN A 451 7.04 -15.29 -10.96
C ASN A 451 5.74 -14.64 -11.42
N PHE A 452 5.85 -13.71 -12.37
CA PHE A 452 4.74 -12.92 -12.89
C PHE A 452 4.70 -13.07 -14.42
N SER A 453 3.50 -13.23 -14.97
CA SER A 453 3.30 -13.21 -16.42
C SER A 453 2.00 -12.53 -16.80
N TYR A 454 1.99 -11.87 -17.96
CA TYR A 454 0.92 -10.99 -18.41
C TYR A 454 0.42 -11.47 -19.76
N ALA A 455 -0.89 -11.64 -19.88
CA ALA A 455 -1.58 -11.91 -21.14
C ALA A 455 -2.50 -10.72 -21.44
N THR A 456 -2.14 -9.95 -22.45
CA THR A 456 -2.72 -8.64 -22.75
C THR A 456 -3.14 -8.60 -24.23
N PRO A 457 -4.31 -8.01 -24.55
CA PRO A 457 -4.74 -7.83 -25.92
C PRO A 457 -3.84 -6.80 -26.63
N ILE A 458 -3.85 -6.82 -27.96
CA ILE A 458 -3.17 -5.78 -28.78
C ILE A 458 -3.77 -4.38 -28.53
N GLY A 459 -5.05 -4.32 -28.15
CA GLY A 459 -5.86 -3.11 -28.07
C GLY A 459 -6.55 -2.79 -29.40
N CYS A 460 -7.62 -2.00 -29.36
CA CYS A 460 -8.34 -1.55 -30.56
C CYS A 460 -9.20 -0.31 -30.29
N PHE A 461 -9.41 0.50 -31.34
CA PHE A 461 -10.41 1.57 -31.33
C PHE A 461 -11.79 1.04 -31.70
N VAL A 462 -12.85 1.73 -31.27
CA VAL A 462 -14.26 1.32 -31.45
C VAL A 462 -14.60 0.95 -32.90
N ASP A 463 -14.07 1.69 -33.88
CA ASP A 463 -14.30 1.46 -35.31
C ASP A 463 -13.63 0.20 -35.86
N TYR A 464 -12.59 -0.29 -35.17
CA TYR A 464 -11.78 -1.45 -35.57
C TYR A 464 -11.95 -2.65 -34.63
N CYS A 465 -12.61 -2.48 -33.49
CA CYS A 465 -12.92 -3.57 -32.57
C CYS A 465 -14.02 -4.46 -33.15
N LYS A 466 -13.80 -5.78 -33.09
CA LYS A 466 -14.79 -6.77 -33.48
C LYS A 466 -15.69 -7.10 -32.28
N ALA A 467 -16.88 -7.63 -32.53
CA ALA A 467 -17.79 -8.06 -31.46
C ALA A 467 -17.17 -9.09 -30.50
N ASN A 468 -16.17 -9.86 -30.96
CA ASN A 468 -15.43 -10.84 -30.19
C ASN A 468 -14.03 -10.36 -29.75
N SER A 469 -13.74 -9.06 -29.86
CA SER A 469 -12.50 -8.50 -29.30
C SER A 469 -12.41 -8.81 -27.80
N GLU A 470 -11.20 -9.11 -27.33
CA GLU A 470 -10.95 -9.39 -25.92
C GLU A 470 -11.35 -8.20 -25.05
N THR A 471 -12.12 -8.47 -24.00
CA THR A 471 -12.60 -7.46 -23.04
C THR A 471 -11.88 -7.54 -21.71
N THR A 472 -10.96 -8.50 -21.58
CA THR A 472 -10.19 -8.74 -20.36
C THR A 472 -8.73 -9.02 -20.68
N LYS A 473 -7.86 -8.69 -19.72
CA LYS A 473 -6.46 -9.15 -19.66
C LYS A 473 -6.23 -9.99 -18.41
N THR A 474 -5.14 -10.75 -18.37
CA THR A 474 -4.79 -11.56 -17.18
C THR A 474 -3.36 -11.36 -16.72
N THR A 475 -3.18 -11.43 -15.41
CA THR A 475 -1.88 -11.54 -14.75
C THR A 475 -1.84 -12.85 -13.98
N THR A 476 -0.83 -13.68 -14.23
CA THR A 476 -0.60 -14.92 -13.49
C THR A 476 0.58 -14.72 -12.54
N THR A 477 0.39 -15.07 -11.27
CA THR A 477 1.47 -15.12 -10.27
C THR A 477 1.68 -16.56 -9.82
N ILE A 478 2.93 -16.97 -9.63
CA ILE A 478 3.30 -18.25 -9.01
C ILE A 478 4.16 -17.94 -7.79
N ASP A 479 3.72 -18.37 -6.61
CA ASP A 479 4.43 -18.16 -5.34
C ASP A 479 5.47 -19.27 -5.05
N PRO A 480 6.30 -19.13 -4.00
CA PRO A 480 7.35 -20.10 -3.66
C PRO A 480 6.80 -21.49 -3.31
N GLU A 481 5.56 -21.58 -2.86
CA GLU A 481 4.87 -22.83 -2.59
C GLU A 481 4.26 -23.45 -3.86
N GLY A 482 4.37 -22.80 -5.03
CA GLY A 482 3.82 -23.25 -6.30
C GLY A 482 2.30 -23.06 -6.41
N VAL A 483 1.72 -22.17 -5.61
CA VAL A 483 0.34 -21.71 -5.78
C VAL A 483 0.30 -20.76 -6.97
N ARG A 484 -0.52 -21.10 -7.96
CA ARG A 484 -0.73 -20.28 -9.15
C ARG A 484 -2.01 -19.48 -8.98
N THR A 485 -1.90 -18.15 -8.98
CA THR A 485 -3.06 -17.25 -8.93
C THR A 485 -3.21 -16.52 -10.26
N ILE A 486 -4.43 -16.49 -10.80
CA ILE A 486 -4.77 -15.74 -12.03
C ILE A 486 -5.69 -14.60 -11.65
N TYR A 487 -5.27 -13.37 -11.98
CA TYR A 487 -6.05 -12.15 -11.86
C TYR A 487 -6.57 -11.77 -13.24
N THR A 488 -7.88 -11.56 -13.39
CA THR A 488 -8.53 -11.12 -14.63
C THR A 488 -9.03 -9.71 -14.46
N TYR A 489 -8.54 -8.80 -15.29
CA TYR A 489 -8.91 -7.38 -15.29
C TYR A 489 -9.71 -7.02 -16.53
N GLY A 490 -10.63 -6.06 -16.41
CA GLY A 490 -11.27 -5.45 -17.57
C GLY A 490 -10.28 -4.58 -18.37
N VAL A 491 -10.51 -4.48 -19.68
CA VAL A 491 -9.74 -3.59 -20.58
C VAL A 491 -10.62 -2.71 -21.46
N GLN A 492 -11.94 -2.73 -21.24
CA GLN A 492 -12.87 -1.95 -22.06
C GLN A 492 -12.87 -0.50 -21.58
N PHE A 493 -12.47 0.39 -22.48
CA PHE A 493 -12.44 1.83 -22.25
C PHE A 493 -13.79 2.34 -21.74
N GLU A 494 -13.77 3.16 -20.68
CA GLU A 494 -14.95 3.72 -19.99
C GLU A 494 -15.96 2.71 -19.41
N VAL A 495 -15.66 1.41 -19.42
CA VAL A 495 -16.56 0.38 -18.87
C VAL A 495 -15.96 -0.23 -17.61
N ASN A 496 -14.80 -0.88 -17.71
CA ASN A 496 -14.21 -1.65 -16.62
C ASN A 496 -12.68 -1.72 -16.68
N ASP A 497 -12.06 -0.86 -17.47
CA ASP A 497 -10.61 -0.84 -17.63
C ASP A 497 -9.89 -0.70 -16.28
N GLY A 498 -8.95 -1.61 -16.02
CA GLY A 498 -8.21 -1.70 -14.76
C GLY A 498 -8.96 -2.31 -13.57
N GLN A 499 -10.28 -2.56 -13.67
CA GLN A 499 -11.05 -3.18 -12.59
C GLN A 499 -10.78 -4.69 -12.50
N LEU A 500 -10.57 -5.20 -11.28
CA LEU A 500 -10.37 -6.64 -11.03
C LEU A 500 -11.71 -7.38 -11.09
N LEU A 501 -11.95 -8.13 -12.17
CA LEU A 501 -13.21 -8.84 -12.40
C LEU A 501 -13.21 -10.25 -11.78
N LYS A 502 -12.06 -10.94 -11.78
CA LYS A 502 -11.95 -12.32 -11.29
C LYS A 502 -10.56 -12.61 -10.72
N LYS A 503 -10.50 -13.43 -9.66
CA LYS A 503 -9.29 -14.03 -9.10
C LYS A 503 -9.50 -15.54 -8.96
N GLU A 504 -8.59 -16.34 -9.51
CA GLU A 504 -8.62 -17.80 -9.44
C GLU A 504 -7.34 -18.31 -8.78
N VAL A 505 -7.47 -19.21 -7.79
CA VAL A 505 -6.33 -19.79 -7.07
C VAL A 505 -6.23 -21.27 -7.35
N TYR A 506 -5.09 -21.70 -7.87
CA TYR A 506 -4.78 -23.08 -8.21
C TYR A 506 -3.60 -23.61 -7.41
N LYS A 507 -3.64 -24.90 -7.09
CA LYS A 507 -2.48 -25.64 -6.59
C LYS A 507 -2.43 -27.00 -7.26
N ASP A 508 -1.26 -27.35 -7.81
CA ASP A 508 -1.01 -28.62 -8.48
C ASP A 508 -2.06 -28.94 -9.59
N GLY A 509 -2.49 -27.90 -10.31
CA GLY A 509 -3.51 -27.99 -11.37
C GLY A 509 -4.96 -27.99 -10.89
N VAL A 510 -5.21 -28.06 -9.58
CA VAL A 510 -6.56 -28.07 -9.00
C VAL A 510 -6.99 -26.64 -8.65
N LEU A 511 -8.19 -26.25 -9.11
CA LEU A 511 -8.81 -24.98 -8.75
C LEU A 511 -9.34 -25.06 -7.31
N LEU A 512 -8.82 -24.21 -6.42
CA LEU A 512 -9.16 -24.20 -4.99
C LEU A 512 -10.20 -23.13 -4.65
N GLN A 513 -10.10 -21.95 -5.29
CA GLN A 513 -10.93 -20.80 -4.98
C GLN A 513 -11.13 -19.91 -6.21
N VAL A 514 -12.34 -19.37 -6.37
CA VAL A 514 -12.67 -18.33 -7.35
C VAL A 514 -13.35 -17.17 -6.64
N SER A 515 -12.80 -15.96 -6.76
CA SER A 515 -13.49 -14.72 -6.40
C SER A 515 -13.86 -13.98 -7.68
N ALA A 516 -15.08 -13.48 -7.78
CA ALA A 516 -15.52 -12.64 -8.89
C ALA A 516 -16.19 -11.37 -8.36
N ASN A 517 -15.91 -10.24 -9.03
CA ASN A 517 -16.42 -8.93 -8.65
C ASN A 517 -17.27 -8.37 -9.80
N THR A 518 -18.37 -7.74 -9.44
CA THR A 518 -19.19 -6.96 -10.37
C THR A 518 -19.23 -5.53 -9.88
N TYR A 519 -18.96 -4.59 -10.79
CA TYR A 519 -18.99 -3.16 -10.53
C TYR A 519 -20.27 -2.56 -11.10
N LEU A 520 -20.68 -1.43 -10.53
CA LEU A 520 -21.85 -0.70 -10.99
C LEU A 520 -21.69 -0.31 -12.47
N ALA A 521 -22.69 -0.64 -13.29
CA ALA A 521 -22.67 -0.31 -14.71
C ALA A 521 -22.99 1.17 -14.97
N ASN A 522 -22.48 1.72 -16.08
CA ASN A 522 -22.75 3.09 -16.51
C ASN A 522 -24.26 3.40 -16.61
N ALA A 523 -25.06 2.43 -17.08
CA ALA A 523 -26.51 2.59 -17.25
C ALA A 523 -27.26 2.74 -15.92
N ASP A 524 -26.72 2.19 -14.83
CA ASP A 524 -27.37 2.20 -13.51
C ASP A 524 -26.83 3.32 -12.59
N ALA A 525 -25.71 3.95 -12.97
CA ALA A 525 -25.05 5.00 -12.19
C ALA A 525 -25.95 6.23 -12.00
N GLY A 526 -26.70 6.63 -13.03
CA GLY A 526 -27.63 7.77 -12.96
C GLY A 526 -28.81 7.58 -12.00
N HIS A 527 -29.03 6.35 -11.51
CA HIS A 527 -30.07 6.03 -10.51
C HIS A 527 -29.55 5.99 -9.08
N GLN A 528 -28.25 6.24 -8.86
CA GLN A 528 -27.64 6.24 -7.53
C GLN A 528 -27.73 7.62 -6.85
N SER A 529 -27.55 7.62 -5.53
CA SER A 529 -27.62 8.84 -4.70
C SER A 529 -26.39 9.76 -4.84
N PHE A 530 -25.24 9.22 -5.27
CA PHE A 530 -24.00 9.97 -5.42
C PHE A 530 -23.91 10.72 -6.76
N ALA A 531 -22.98 11.67 -6.85
CA ALA A 531 -22.78 12.46 -8.07
C ALA A 531 -22.22 11.64 -9.23
N GLU A 532 -22.72 11.91 -10.43
CA GLU A 532 -22.30 11.29 -11.69
C GLU A 532 -22.23 12.39 -12.77
N PRO A 533 -21.03 12.92 -13.10
CA PRO A 533 -19.73 12.67 -12.47
C PRO A 533 -19.53 13.43 -11.14
N VAL A 534 -18.44 13.13 -10.42
CA VAL A 534 -18.01 13.83 -9.19
C VAL A 534 -17.45 15.22 -9.52
N GLY A 535 -16.70 15.33 -10.62
CA GLY A 535 -16.12 16.55 -11.16
C GLY A 535 -15.80 16.37 -12.65
N GLN A 536 -15.18 17.38 -13.26
CA GLN A 536 -14.76 17.32 -14.66
C GLN A 536 -13.25 17.46 -14.76
N SER A 537 -12.59 16.57 -15.48
CA SER A 537 -11.16 16.67 -15.69
C SER A 537 -10.81 17.80 -16.67
N PRO A 538 -9.76 18.58 -16.37
CA PRO A 538 -9.28 19.61 -17.28
C PRO A 538 -8.60 19.06 -18.54
N GLU A 539 -8.30 17.75 -18.63
CA GLU A 539 -7.72 17.12 -19.83
C GLU A 539 -8.75 16.97 -20.96
N GLY A 540 -10.04 16.86 -20.62
CA GLY A 540 -11.18 16.83 -21.55
C GLY A 540 -11.31 15.56 -22.41
N GLU A 541 -10.21 14.97 -22.86
CA GLU A 541 -10.21 13.88 -23.86
C GLU A 541 -10.04 12.48 -23.25
N ASN A 542 -9.40 12.32 -22.08
CA ASN A 542 -8.89 11.02 -21.60
C ASN A 542 -9.50 10.52 -20.26
N SER A 543 -10.35 11.30 -19.60
CA SER A 543 -10.52 11.24 -18.14
C SER A 543 -11.93 10.89 -17.62
N TYR A 544 -12.81 10.38 -18.48
CA TYR A 544 -14.19 10.05 -18.08
C TYR A 544 -14.32 8.98 -16.99
N PHE A 545 -13.34 8.08 -16.85
CA PHE A 545 -13.40 7.03 -15.82
C PHE A 545 -12.94 7.52 -14.44
N SER A 546 -11.95 8.41 -14.36
CA SER A 546 -11.48 9.03 -13.11
C SER A 546 -12.50 10.03 -12.54
N GLU A 547 -13.35 10.60 -13.40
CA GLU A 547 -14.44 11.50 -13.03
C GLU A 547 -15.61 10.84 -12.28
N ARG A 548 -15.72 9.50 -12.34
CA ARG A 548 -16.96 8.78 -12.04
C ARG A 548 -16.77 7.70 -10.98
N ASN A 549 -17.79 7.53 -10.15
CA ASN A 549 -17.80 6.46 -9.15
C ASN A 549 -18.35 5.16 -9.75
N ARG A 550 -17.53 4.12 -9.77
CA ARG A 550 -17.91 2.75 -10.20
C ARG A 550 -17.65 1.75 -9.08
N PRO A 551 -18.36 1.86 -7.93
CA PRO A 551 -18.13 0.99 -6.80
C PRO A 551 -18.49 -0.47 -7.12
N GLN A 552 -17.88 -1.40 -6.41
CA GLN A 552 -18.22 -2.81 -6.48
C GLN A 552 -19.60 -3.04 -5.86
N ILE A 553 -20.50 -3.71 -6.59
CA ILE A 553 -21.87 -4.01 -6.15
C ILE A 553 -22.06 -5.48 -5.76
N ILE A 554 -21.26 -6.40 -6.33
CA ILE A 554 -21.31 -7.82 -5.98
C ILE A 554 -19.88 -8.34 -5.85
N ARG A 555 -19.65 -9.14 -4.81
CA ARG A 555 -18.50 -10.05 -4.68
C ARG A 555 -19.04 -11.45 -4.47
N SER A 556 -18.68 -12.39 -5.34
CA SER A 556 -18.95 -13.82 -5.15
C SER A 556 -17.66 -14.57 -4.87
N LEU A 557 -17.68 -15.50 -3.93
CA LEU A 557 -16.55 -16.35 -3.57
C LEU A 557 -16.98 -17.81 -3.62
N THR A 558 -16.38 -18.60 -4.51
CA THR A 558 -16.59 -20.04 -4.61
C THR A 558 -15.38 -20.77 -4.05
N GLN A 559 -15.61 -21.62 -3.05
CA GLN A 559 -14.61 -22.48 -2.43
C GLN A 559 -15.28 -23.75 -1.90
N ASP A 560 -14.59 -24.88 -2.01
CA ASP A 560 -15.09 -26.20 -1.58
C ASP A 560 -16.54 -26.45 -2.05
N GLY A 561 -16.84 -26.16 -3.33
CA GLY A 561 -18.16 -26.41 -3.93
C GLY A 561 -19.30 -25.48 -3.49
N ILE A 562 -19.07 -24.50 -2.62
CA ILE A 562 -20.08 -23.52 -2.19
C ILE A 562 -19.70 -22.13 -2.67
N THR A 563 -20.68 -21.40 -3.19
CA THR A 563 -20.58 -19.98 -3.50
C THR A 563 -21.24 -19.17 -2.40
N SER A 564 -20.49 -18.23 -1.83
CA SER A 564 -21.00 -17.12 -1.03
C SER A 564 -21.04 -15.84 -1.87
N THR A 565 -21.87 -14.89 -1.48
CA THR A 565 -22.08 -13.63 -2.18
C THR A 565 -22.27 -12.50 -1.19
N SER A 566 -21.68 -11.35 -1.48
CA SER A 566 -21.88 -10.08 -0.80
C SER A 566 -22.41 -9.09 -1.84
N THR A 567 -23.63 -8.60 -1.64
CA THR A 567 -24.34 -7.70 -2.56
C THR A 567 -24.62 -6.38 -1.86
N VAL A 568 -24.21 -5.28 -2.48
CA VAL A 568 -24.57 -3.92 -2.05
C VAL A 568 -25.92 -3.56 -2.65
N ASN A 569 -26.90 -3.26 -1.79
CA ASN A 569 -28.27 -2.96 -2.19
C ASN A 569 -28.55 -1.46 -2.34
N GLY A 570 -27.61 -0.60 -1.94
CA GLY A 570 -27.75 0.84 -2.03
C GLY A 570 -26.50 1.59 -1.56
N PHE A 571 -26.39 2.84 -2.01
CA PHE A 571 -25.31 3.75 -1.67
C PHE A 571 -25.84 5.08 -1.12
N ASP A 572 -25.04 5.73 -0.29
CA ASP A 572 -25.23 7.13 0.08
C ASP A 572 -24.68 8.08 -0.99
N ALA A 573 -24.70 9.39 -0.70
CA ALA A 573 -24.21 10.42 -1.61
C ALA A 573 -22.69 10.41 -1.82
N PHE A 574 -21.94 9.66 -1.00
CA PHE A 574 -20.48 9.50 -1.07
C PHE A 574 -20.07 8.14 -1.65
N ALA A 575 -20.99 7.44 -2.31
CA ALA A 575 -20.79 6.10 -2.85
C ALA A 575 -20.40 5.04 -1.80
N LYS A 576 -20.78 5.24 -0.53
CA LYS A 576 -20.60 4.25 0.55
C LYS A 576 -21.83 3.37 0.66
N ALA A 577 -21.62 2.08 0.88
CA ALA A 577 -22.69 1.09 0.94
C ALA A 577 -23.61 1.31 2.16
N THR A 578 -24.90 1.56 1.93
CA THR A 578 -25.89 1.76 3.00
C THR A 578 -26.65 0.49 3.35
N SER A 579 -26.63 -0.51 2.47
CA SER A 579 -27.19 -1.83 2.75
C SER A 579 -26.36 -2.90 2.05
N VAL A 580 -26.00 -3.95 2.80
CA VAL A 580 -25.24 -5.10 2.28
C VAL A 580 -25.92 -6.40 2.71
N THR A 581 -26.21 -7.25 1.73
CA THR A 581 -26.67 -8.63 1.95
C THR A 581 -25.52 -9.59 1.72
N LYS A 582 -25.21 -10.40 2.74
CA LYS A 582 -24.22 -11.48 2.68
C LYS A 582 -24.96 -12.81 2.74
N SER A 583 -24.65 -13.74 1.85
CA SER A 583 -25.33 -15.03 1.81
C SER A 583 -24.48 -16.14 1.22
N ASN A 584 -24.85 -17.37 1.53
CA ASN A 584 -24.45 -18.58 0.81
C ASN A 584 -25.68 -19.48 0.62
N LEU A 585 -25.46 -20.76 0.31
CA LEU A 585 -26.54 -21.73 0.11
C LEU A 585 -27.49 -21.89 1.31
N TRP A 586 -27.02 -21.64 2.54
CA TRP A 586 -27.77 -21.95 3.77
C TRP A 586 -28.11 -20.73 4.62
N TYR A 587 -27.26 -19.72 4.60
CA TYR A 587 -27.33 -18.57 5.50
C TYR A 587 -27.41 -17.29 4.69
N HIS A 588 -28.15 -16.33 5.21
CA HIS A 588 -28.21 -14.97 4.68
C HIS A 588 -28.26 -13.99 5.85
N ARG A 589 -27.74 -12.79 5.61
CA ARG A 589 -27.77 -11.68 6.55
C ARG A 589 -27.78 -10.36 5.79
N THR A 590 -28.70 -9.48 6.11
CA THR A 590 -28.75 -8.13 5.57
C THR A 590 -28.52 -7.09 6.67
N ASP A 591 -27.50 -6.26 6.49
CA ASP A 591 -27.22 -5.15 7.40
C ASP A 591 -27.41 -3.80 6.68
N ILE A 592 -28.03 -2.86 7.37
CA ILE A 592 -28.14 -1.45 6.96
C ILE A 592 -27.13 -0.64 7.77
N THR A 593 -26.32 0.15 7.08
CA THR A 593 -25.33 1.06 7.67
C THR A 593 -25.77 2.51 7.43
N SER A 594 -25.82 3.31 8.49
CA SER A 594 -25.90 4.77 8.38
C SER A 594 -24.57 5.39 8.78
N TYR A 595 -24.19 6.43 8.05
CA TYR A 595 -22.96 7.19 8.29
C TYR A 595 -23.27 8.52 8.99
N TYR A 596 -22.30 9.03 9.73
CA TYR A 596 -22.25 10.37 10.28
C TYR A 596 -21.27 11.20 9.46
N ASP A 597 -21.77 12.35 8.98
CA ASP A 597 -21.04 13.28 8.14
C ASP A 597 -21.13 14.69 8.74
N ASP A 598 -19.99 15.30 9.04
CA ASP A 598 -19.86 16.72 9.39
C ASP A 598 -19.34 17.48 8.18
N THR A 599 -20.24 18.05 7.38
CA THR A 599 -19.87 18.75 6.13
C THR A 599 -19.20 20.11 6.38
N ALA A 600 -19.29 20.67 7.59
CA ALA A 600 -18.63 21.93 7.92
C ALA A 600 -17.14 21.70 8.22
N LYS A 601 -16.79 20.61 8.91
CA LYS A 601 -15.39 20.19 9.11
C LYS A 601 -14.85 19.28 8.01
N TRP A 602 -15.73 18.81 7.15
CA TRP A 602 -15.46 17.79 6.13
C TRP A 602 -14.96 16.46 6.72
N VAL A 603 -15.56 16.03 7.82
CA VAL A 603 -15.31 14.70 8.42
C VAL A 603 -16.46 13.79 8.02
N ILE A 604 -16.25 12.94 7.01
CA ILE A 604 -17.30 12.17 6.33
C ILE A 604 -17.06 10.66 6.39
N GLY A 605 -18.13 9.88 6.32
CA GLY A 605 -18.11 8.42 6.24
C GLY A 605 -17.91 7.69 7.56
N GLN A 606 -18.10 8.34 8.69
CA GLN A 606 -17.96 7.69 9.99
C GLN A 606 -19.16 6.77 10.26
N VAL A 607 -18.95 5.51 10.63
CA VAL A 607 -20.07 4.56 10.84
C VAL A 607 -20.85 4.93 12.11
N ALA A 608 -22.08 5.42 11.93
CA ALA A 608 -22.95 5.84 13.03
C ALA A 608 -23.83 4.71 13.57
N LYS A 609 -24.35 3.84 12.69
CA LYS A 609 -25.26 2.77 13.11
C LYS A 609 -25.26 1.63 12.12
N VAL A 610 -25.25 0.41 12.64
CA VAL A 610 -25.49 -0.82 11.86
C VAL A 610 -26.71 -1.53 12.42
N THR A 611 -27.73 -1.70 11.60
CA THR A 611 -28.96 -2.42 11.95
C THR A 611 -29.08 -3.67 11.11
N ASN A 612 -29.21 -4.82 11.75
CA ASN A 612 -29.50 -6.05 11.04
C ASN A 612 -31.00 -6.13 10.72
N VAL A 613 -31.34 -6.27 9.44
CA VAL A 613 -32.72 -6.30 8.95
C VAL A 613 -33.43 -7.57 9.40
N ASP A 614 -32.72 -8.70 9.40
CA ASP A 614 -33.30 -10.03 9.67
C ASP A 614 -33.82 -10.14 11.12
N THR A 615 -33.22 -9.39 12.04
CA THR A 615 -33.56 -9.41 13.48
C THR A 615 -34.09 -8.08 14.01
N ASN A 616 -34.10 -7.02 13.20
CA ASN A 616 -34.35 -5.63 13.61
C ASN A 616 -33.46 -5.15 14.78
N LYS A 617 -32.31 -5.78 14.99
CA LYS A 617 -31.39 -5.41 16.08
C LYS A 617 -30.36 -4.39 15.59
N VAL A 618 -30.15 -3.35 16.40
CA VAL A 618 -29.01 -2.43 16.24
C VAL A 618 -27.76 -3.14 16.73
N VAL A 619 -26.94 -3.65 15.80
CA VAL A 619 -25.73 -4.44 16.08
C VAL A 619 -24.66 -3.56 16.71
N SER A 620 -24.47 -2.37 16.15
CA SER A 620 -23.57 -1.33 16.67
C SER A 620 -24.17 0.06 16.44
N GLN A 621 -23.84 0.98 17.33
CA GLN A 621 -24.12 2.41 17.17
C GLN A 621 -23.01 3.23 17.81
N THR A 622 -22.64 4.33 17.15
CA THR A 622 -21.71 5.34 17.63
C THR A 622 -22.38 6.69 17.51
N ASP A 623 -22.52 7.39 18.62
CA ASP A 623 -22.93 8.78 18.63
C ASP A 623 -21.68 9.66 18.50
N TYR A 624 -21.76 10.70 17.69
CA TYR A 624 -20.65 11.64 17.45
C TYR A 624 -21.00 13.02 17.99
N GLU A 625 -20.00 13.72 18.52
CA GLU A 625 -20.14 15.10 18.99
C GLU A 625 -20.08 16.07 17.81
N ALA A 626 -21.12 16.91 17.63
CA ALA A 626 -21.21 17.82 16.49
C ALA A 626 -20.07 18.85 16.43
N THR A 627 -19.51 19.21 17.58
CA THR A 627 -18.43 20.22 17.65
C THR A 627 -17.05 19.67 17.34
N THR A 628 -16.79 18.36 17.46
CA THR A 628 -15.46 17.76 17.24
C THR A 628 -15.45 16.63 16.21
N ALA A 629 -16.62 16.11 15.83
CA ALA A 629 -16.83 14.89 15.06
C ALA A 629 -16.20 13.64 15.71
N LEU A 630 -15.89 13.66 17.01
CA LEU A 630 -15.34 12.52 17.75
C LEU A 630 -16.46 11.65 18.38
N PRO A 631 -16.25 10.33 18.55
CA PRO A 631 -17.21 9.44 19.18
C PRO A 631 -17.53 9.82 20.63
N SER A 632 -18.76 10.23 20.94
CA SER A 632 -19.18 10.57 22.31
C SER A 632 -19.77 9.36 23.06
N ARG A 633 -20.42 8.43 22.37
CA ARG A 633 -20.97 7.19 22.96
C ARG A 633 -20.90 6.04 21.99
N THR A 634 -20.71 4.83 22.51
CA THR A 634 -20.72 3.60 21.72
C THR A 634 -21.66 2.57 22.32
N TYR A 635 -22.36 1.83 21.46
CA TYR A 635 -23.35 0.83 21.81
C TYR A 635 -23.10 -0.47 21.04
N SER A 636 -23.43 -1.60 21.67
CA SER A 636 -23.47 -2.91 21.03
C SER A 636 -24.77 -3.60 21.40
N PHE A 637 -25.51 -4.09 20.41
CA PHE A 637 -26.83 -4.71 20.60
C PHE A 637 -27.77 -3.86 21.48
N GLY A 638 -27.79 -2.54 21.24
CA GLY A 638 -28.58 -1.55 21.99
C GLY A 638 -28.09 -1.24 23.41
N LYS A 639 -27.01 -1.87 23.90
CA LYS A 639 -26.44 -1.61 25.23
C LYS A 639 -25.26 -0.66 25.15
N LEU A 640 -25.28 0.40 25.98
CA LEU A 640 -24.17 1.34 26.12
C LEU A 640 -22.90 0.59 26.54
N GLN A 641 -21.83 0.76 25.77
CA GLN A 641 -20.51 0.19 26.06
C GLN A 641 -19.62 1.22 26.76
N ALA A 642 -19.55 2.44 26.21
CA ALA A 642 -18.80 3.55 26.78
C ALA A 642 -19.38 4.91 26.39
N SER A 643 -19.20 5.89 27.27
CA SER A 643 -19.32 7.33 26.99
C SER A 643 -17.95 7.99 27.13
N MET A 644 -17.58 8.89 26.22
CA MET A 644 -16.24 9.45 26.09
C MET A 644 -16.25 10.98 26.06
N THR A 645 -15.21 11.58 26.64
CA THR A 645 -14.88 13.01 26.48
C THR A 645 -13.44 13.17 26.04
N TYR A 646 -13.12 14.29 25.39
CA TYR A 646 -11.82 14.54 24.79
C TYR A 646 -11.27 15.90 25.20
N TYR A 647 -9.94 16.01 25.21
CA TYR A 647 -9.26 17.30 25.23
C TYR A 647 -9.38 18.00 23.87
N SER A 648 -9.01 19.29 23.81
CA SER A 648 -9.08 20.08 22.59
C SER A 648 -8.20 19.56 21.45
N ASP A 649 -7.11 18.86 21.79
CA ASP A 649 -6.22 18.20 20.82
C ASP A 649 -6.77 16.84 20.32
N GLY A 650 -7.95 16.44 20.77
CA GLY A 650 -8.61 15.18 20.39
C GLY A 650 -8.12 13.95 21.17
N THR A 651 -7.19 14.10 22.11
CA THR A 651 -6.81 12.99 23.00
C THR A 651 -7.94 12.67 23.98
N LEU A 652 -8.10 11.39 24.33
CA LEU A 652 -9.19 10.95 25.21
C LEU A 652 -8.95 11.46 26.64
N GLN A 653 -9.96 12.11 27.21
CA GLN A 653 -9.91 12.66 28.57
C GLN A 653 -10.60 11.71 29.56
N THR A 654 -11.82 11.29 29.26
CA THR A 654 -12.55 10.32 30.10
C THR A 654 -13.21 9.23 29.28
N ALA A 655 -13.31 8.04 29.86
CA ALA A 655 -14.13 6.95 29.38
C ALA A 655 -14.98 6.41 30.53
N THR A 656 -16.29 6.45 30.40
CA THR A 656 -17.24 5.93 31.39
C THR A 656 -17.92 4.69 30.82
N ASP A 657 -17.74 3.55 31.47
CA ASP A 657 -18.32 2.28 31.02
C ASP A 657 -19.86 2.22 31.25
N GLY A 658 -20.50 1.15 30.78
CA GLY A 658 -21.93 0.92 30.97
C GLY A 658 -22.38 0.76 32.44
N ASN A 659 -21.45 0.56 33.38
CA ASN A 659 -21.69 0.51 34.82
C ASN A 659 -21.42 1.86 35.53
N GLN A 660 -21.23 2.94 34.76
CA GLN A 660 -20.91 4.27 35.27
C GLN A 660 -19.56 4.35 36.02
N LYS A 661 -18.60 3.49 35.66
CA LYS A 661 -17.22 3.57 36.15
C LYS A 661 -16.42 4.43 35.18
N THR A 662 -15.99 5.59 35.65
CA THR A 662 -15.22 6.55 34.87
C THR A 662 -13.72 6.34 35.08
N THR A 663 -13.00 6.19 33.97
CA THR A 663 -11.54 6.25 33.90
C THR A 663 -11.13 7.60 33.30
N THR A 664 -10.24 8.32 33.97
CA THR A 664 -9.67 9.59 33.49
C THR A 664 -8.24 9.39 33.01
N LEU A 665 -7.89 9.99 31.88
CA LEU A 665 -6.59 9.89 31.22
C LEU A 665 -6.02 11.29 31.07
N SER A 666 -4.76 11.49 31.44
CA SER A 666 -4.14 12.81 31.35
C SER A 666 -2.64 12.72 31.03
N SER A 667 -2.06 13.89 30.78
CA SER A 667 -0.62 14.05 30.51
C SER A 667 -0.19 13.21 29.29
N TRP A 668 -0.92 13.33 28.20
CA TRP A 668 -0.64 12.60 26.96
C TRP A 668 0.74 12.95 26.40
N LYS A 669 1.52 11.92 26.10
CA LYS A 669 2.82 12.06 25.43
C LYS A 669 3.00 10.92 24.42
N ARG A 670 3.27 11.29 23.16
CA ARG A 670 3.56 10.37 22.06
C ARG A 670 2.46 9.31 21.87
N GLY A 671 1.20 9.71 22.05
CA GLY A 671 0.02 8.86 21.80
C GLY A 671 -0.38 7.96 22.96
N LEU A 672 0.26 8.11 24.12
CA LEU A 672 -0.06 7.38 25.35
C LEU A 672 -0.30 8.35 26.51
N PRO A 673 -1.29 8.10 27.39
CA PRO A 673 -1.45 8.85 28.62
C PRO A 673 -0.27 8.56 29.56
N GLN A 674 0.14 9.54 30.38
CA GLN A 674 1.10 9.29 31.46
C GLN A 674 0.42 9.03 32.80
N ILE A 675 -0.86 9.37 32.94
CA ILE A 675 -1.63 9.15 34.16
C ILE A 675 -2.99 8.58 33.78
N ILE A 676 -3.35 7.46 34.41
CA ILE A 676 -4.66 6.81 34.33
C ILE A 676 -5.22 6.81 35.75
N THR A 677 -6.38 7.41 35.96
CA THR A 677 -7.12 7.39 37.23
C THR A 677 -8.39 6.57 37.06
N PHE A 678 -8.56 5.52 37.86
CA PHE A 678 -9.72 4.65 37.81
C PHE A 678 -10.87 5.19 38.67
N ALA A 679 -12.05 4.57 38.55
CA ALA A 679 -13.26 5.01 39.24
C ALA A 679 -13.18 4.90 40.78
N ASP A 680 -12.24 4.14 41.32
CA ASP A 680 -11.96 4.02 42.75
C ASP A 680 -10.86 4.99 43.23
N ASN A 681 -10.39 5.88 42.36
CA ASN A 681 -9.28 6.84 42.55
C ASN A 681 -7.89 6.20 42.66
N THR A 682 -7.75 4.89 42.44
CA THR A 682 -6.42 4.31 42.21
C THR A 682 -5.85 4.82 40.89
N THR A 683 -4.53 4.83 40.76
CA THR A 683 -3.85 5.38 39.60
C THR A 683 -2.79 4.43 39.05
N LYS A 684 -2.66 4.39 37.72
CA LYS A 684 -1.44 3.92 37.04
C LYS A 684 -0.75 5.10 36.40
N SER A 685 0.58 5.13 36.47
CA SER A 685 1.37 6.19 35.82
C SER A 685 2.53 5.62 35.00
N SER A 686 2.91 6.33 33.95
CA SER A 686 4.03 5.96 33.09
C SER A 686 4.93 7.16 32.82
N VAL A 687 6.24 6.90 32.66
CA VAL A 687 7.20 7.90 32.16
C VAL A 687 7.51 7.56 30.72
N ILE A 688 7.28 8.50 29.82
CA ILE A 688 7.41 8.31 28.37
C ILE A 688 8.48 9.27 27.85
N ASP A 689 9.45 8.75 27.09
CA ASP A 689 10.50 9.56 26.48
C ASP A 689 10.06 10.22 25.16
N ASP A 690 10.96 10.96 24.53
CA ASP A 690 10.63 11.71 23.31
C ASP A 690 10.52 10.82 22.06
N LEU A 691 10.93 9.56 22.15
CA LEU A 691 10.74 8.52 21.13
C LEU A 691 9.40 7.77 21.31
N GLY A 692 8.67 8.05 22.39
CA GLY A 692 7.43 7.35 22.73
C GLY A 692 7.68 5.95 23.31
N LEU A 693 8.81 5.73 23.97
CA LEU A 693 9.14 4.52 24.71
C LEU A 693 8.81 4.71 26.20
N ILE A 694 8.29 3.67 26.85
CA ILE A 694 7.90 3.71 28.27
C ILE A 694 9.13 3.42 29.12
N ARG A 695 9.68 4.41 29.82
CA ARG A 695 10.86 4.26 30.69
C ARG A 695 10.53 3.70 32.06
N SER A 696 9.34 3.97 32.58
CA SER A 696 8.84 3.35 33.80
C SER A 696 7.33 3.26 33.81
N LEU A 697 6.82 2.29 34.54
CA LEU A 697 5.40 2.08 34.83
C LEU A 697 5.23 1.89 36.34
N THR A 698 4.35 2.68 36.94
CA THR A 698 3.92 2.52 38.33
C THR A 698 2.50 1.95 38.33
N ASP A 699 2.31 0.81 38.98
CA ASP A 699 1.00 0.19 39.12
C ASP A 699 0.13 0.84 40.20
N GLU A 700 -1.10 0.35 40.38
CA GLU A 700 -2.07 0.86 41.37
C GLU A 700 -1.62 0.67 42.82
N ASN A 701 -0.67 -0.24 43.08
CA ASN A 701 -0.10 -0.51 44.40
C ASN A 701 1.18 0.30 44.66
N GLY A 702 1.63 1.11 43.71
CA GLY A 702 2.87 1.89 43.81
C GLY A 702 4.13 1.11 43.47
N PHE A 703 4.03 -0.10 42.91
CA PHE A 703 5.19 -0.84 42.44
C PHE A 703 5.66 -0.30 41.11
N VAL A 704 6.97 -0.05 41.02
CA VAL A 704 7.60 0.54 39.83
C VAL A 704 8.38 -0.52 39.05
N THR A 705 8.08 -0.63 37.76
CA THR A 705 8.88 -1.37 36.79
C THR A 705 9.59 -0.37 35.87
N THR A 706 10.89 -0.54 35.60
CA THR A 706 11.63 0.33 34.67
C THR A 706 12.13 -0.44 33.45
N TYR A 707 12.26 0.28 32.33
CA TYR A 707 12.63 -0.30 31.04
C TYR A 707 13.73 0.55 30.38
N ASP A 708 14.78 -0.13 29.91
CA ASP A 708 15.84 0.47 29.10
C ASP A 708 15.74 -0.01 27.66
N TYR A 709 16.23 0.83 26.74
CA TYR A 709 16.14 0.61 25.31
C TYR A 709 17.45 0.97 24.61
N ASP A 710 17.70 0.33 23.47
CA ASP A 710 18.76 0.73 22.56
C ASP A 710 18.33 1.88 21.62
N ALA A 711 19.24 2.32 20.75
CA ALA A 711 18.98 3.38 19.78
C ALA A 711 17.93 3.02 18.71
N MET A 712 17.53 1.76 18.58
CA MET A 712 16.45 1.33 17.69
C MET A 712 15.11 1.19 18.43
N GLY A 713 15.08 1.42 19.74
CA GLY A 713 13.89 1.26 20.58
C GLY A 713 13.60 -0.18 20.97
N ARG A 714 14.56 -1.11 20.79
CA ARG A 714 14.46 -2.48 21.30
C ARG A 714 14.80 -2.48 22.78
N MET A 715 14.07 -3.25 23.58
CA MET A 715 14.29 -3.32 25.02
C MET A 715 15.64 -3.98 25.33
N THR A 716 16.42 -3.37 26.23
CA THR A 716 17.73 -3.86 26.69
C THR A 716 17.73 -4.26 28.16
N ALA A 717 16.84 -3.69 28.98
CA ALA A 717 16.63 -4.14 30.35
C ALA A 717 15.18 -3.95 30.81
N LEU A 718 14.72 -4.86 31.66
CA LEU A 718 13.48 -4.77 32.44
C LEU A 718 13.85 -4.96 33.91
N THR A 719 13.62 -3.95 34.73
CA THR A 719 13.81 -4.01 36.19
C THR A 719 12.44 -4.12 36.86
N PRO A 720 12.03 -5.32 37.30
CA PRO A 720 10.78 -5.47 38.04
C PRO A 720 10.88 -4.84 39.44
N PRO A 721 9.75 -4.55 40.12
CA PRO A 721 9.76 -4.02 41.48
C PRO A 721 10.40 -4.98 42.49
N GLN A 722 10.37 -6.28 42.21
CA GLN A 722 11.00 -7.34 42.98
C GLN A 722 11.52 -8.44 42.04
N GLY A 723 12.61 -9.11 42.40
CA GLY A 723 13.20 -10.18 41.60
C GLY A 723 14.43 -9.74 40.80
N ASN A 724 14.83 -10.57 39.83
CA ASN A 724 16.01 -10.32 39.01
C ASN A 724 15.72 -9.35 37.87
N VAL A 725 16.65 -8.44 37.60
CA VAL A 725 16.65 -7.65 36.36
C VAL A 725 16.77 -8.61 35.17
N ILE A 726 15.96 -8.36 34.14
CA ILE A 726 16.05 -9.07 32.87
C ILE A 726 16.88 -8.20 31.93
N HIS A 727 18.01 -8.70 31.45
CA HIS A 727 18.81 -8.03 30.42
C HIS A 727 18.57 -8.67 29.06
N GLN A 728 18.61 -7.87 28.01
CA GLN A 728 18.48 -8.31 26.62
C GLN A 728 19.54 -7.66 25.74
N ALA A 729 20.12 -8.45 24.83
CA ALA A 729 21.07 -7.98 23.85
C ALA A 729 20.75 -8.54 22.48
N PHE A 730 20.71 -7.68 21.47
CA PHE A 730 20.57 -8.03 20.06
C PHE A 730 21.89 -7.79 19.33
N VAL A 731 22.40 -8.82 18.68
CA VAL A 731 23.69 -8.76 17.99
C VAL A 731 23.57 -9.42 16.63
N GLN A 732 24.09 -8.76 15.60
CA GLN A 732 24.34 -9.38 14.30
C GLN A 732 25.66 -10.16 14.35
N VAL A 733 25.59 -11.47 14.13
CA VAL A 733 26.71 -12.39 14.30
C VAL A 733 27.46 -12.53 12.97
N GLN A 734 28.77 -12.32 12.98
CA GLN A 734 29.63 -12.39 11.77
C GLN A 734 30.21 -13.79 11.51
N GLY A 735 29.92 -14.76 12.37
CA GLY A 735 30.30 -16.17 12.23
C GLY A 735 29.10 -17.06 11.93
N VAL A 736 29.39 -18.34 11.68
CA VAL A 736 28.37 -19.38 11.60
C VAL A 736 27.99 -19.83 13.02
N GLU A 737 26.71 -19.83 13.37
CA GLU A 737 26.18 -20.40 14.62
C GLU A 737 24.91 -21.21 14.32
N ASN A 738 24.77 -22.41 14.89
CA ASN A 738 23.58 -23.26 14.73
C ASN A 738 23.14 -23.48 13.26
N GLY A 739 24.10 -23.63 12.34
CA GLY A 739 23.82 -23.82 10.91
C GLY A 739 23.40 -22.55 10.16
N LEU A 740 23.39 -21.39 10.80
CA LEU A 740 23.07 -20.10 10.19
C LEU A 740 24.35 -19.42 9.67
N ALA A 741 24.29 -18.90 8.44
CA ALA A 741 25.38 -18.16 7.83
C ALA A 741 25.71 -16.85 8.59
N PRO A 742 26.91 -16.27 8.38
CA PRO A 742 27.23 -14.92 8.86
C PRO A 742 26.17 -13.88 8.47
N GLY A 743 25.94 -12.90 9.34
CA GLY A 743 24.95 -11.85 9.18
C GLY A 743 23.58 -12.13 9.83
N HIS A 744 23.38 -13.32 10.41
CA HIS A 744 22.18 -13.64 11.18
C HIS A 744 22.12 -12.88 12.50
N TRP A 745 20.91 -12.71 13.03
CA TRP A 745 20.69 -12.02 14.31
C TRP A 745 20.54 -13.01 15.47
N ARG A 746 21.07 -12.63 16.63
CA ARG A 746 20.95 -13.36 17.89
C ARG A 746 20.44 -12.44 18.99
N GLN A 747 19.41 -12.87 19.70
CA GLN A 747 18.93 -12.25 20.94
C GLN A 747 19.40 -13.11 22.12
N THR A 748 19.98 -12.48 23.13
CA THR A 748 20.28 -13.13 24.42
C THR A 748 19.50 -12.42 25.51
N ILE A 749 18.71 -13.16 26.27
CA ILE A 749 17.95 -12.69 27.43
C ILE A 749 18.53 -13.37 28.68
N THR A 750 18.84 -12.62 29.73
CA THR A 750 19.31 -13.17 31.02
C THR A 750 18.48 -12.66 32.18
N SER A 751 18.25 -13.52 33.18
CA SER A 751 17.57 -13.18 34.43
C SER A 751 18.11 -14.06 35.56
N GLY A 752 18.94 -13.49 36.45
CA GLY A 752 19.70 -14.29 37.41
C GLY A 752 20.62 -15.29 36.71
N SER A 753 20.51 -16.58 37.02
CA SER A 753 21.24 -17.65 36.32
C SER A 753 20.55 -18.15 35.04
N GLY A 754 19.29 -17.76 34.80
CA GLY A 754 18.56 -18.16 33.60
C GLY A 754 19.03 -17.38 32.38
N LYS A 755 19.28 -18.09 31.27
CA LYS A 755 19.65 -17.50 29.98
C LYS A 755 18.81 -18.12 28.87
N LYS A 756 18.25 -17.29 28.00
CA LYS A 756 17.58 -17.66 26.75
C LYS A 756 18.31 -17.04 25.57
N THR A 757 18.66 -17.85 24.58
CA THR A 757 19.28 -17.41 23.33
C THR A 757 18.36 -17.77 22.17
N SER A 758 17.96 -16.78 21.38
CA SER A 758 17.14 -16.96 20.19
C SER A 758 17.93 -16.53 18.95
N TYR A 759 17.87 -17.35 17.91
CA TYR A 759 18.54 -17.15 16.64
C TYR A 759 17.50 -16.92 15.56
N PHE A 760 17.72 -15.91 14.73
CA PHE A 760 16.74 -15.47 13.74
C PHE A 760 17.22 -15.73 12.33
N ASP A 761 16.29 -16.08 11.46
CA ASP A 761 16.52 -15.98 10.02
C ASP A 761 16.48 -14.51 9.56
N ALA A 762 16.76 -14.29 8.29
CA ALA A 762 16.79 -12.96 7.70
C ALA A 762 15.41 -12.28 7.61
N LEU A 763 14.31 -12.99 7.89
CA LEU A 763 12.97 -12.41 8.07
C LEU A 763 12.63 -12.21 9.56
N TRP A 764 13.63 -12.21 10.45
CA TRP A 764 13.44 -11.97 11.88
C TRP A 764 12.52 -12.98 12.55
N ARG A 765 12.45 -14.21 12.02
CA ARG A 765 11.71 -15.33 12.62
C ARG A 765 12.66 -16.17 13.46
N PRO A 766 12.28 -16.55 14.69
CA PRO A 766 13.14 -17.40 15.52
C PRO A 766 13.19 -18.81 14.93
N VAL A 767 14.39 -19.24 14.52
CA VAL A 767 14.64 -20.54 13.88
C VAL A 767 15.34 -21.54 14.79
N ALA A 768 16.06 -21.06 15.80
CA ALA A 768 16.58 -21.88 16.88
C ALA A 768 16.48 -21.13 18.20
N THR A 769 16.09 -21.80 19.27
CA THR A 769 16.01 -21.23 20.61
C THR A 769 16.61 -22.17 21.62
N GLN A 770 17.41 -21.65 22.55
CA GLN A 770 18.04 -22.39 23.64
C GLN A 770 17.78 -21.68 24.97
N GLU A 771 17.45 -22.43 26.00
CA GLU A 771 17.29 -21.96 27.38
C GLU A 771 18.16 -22.81 28.30
N GLU A 772 18.85 -22.19 29.25
CA GLU A 772 19.76 -22.87 30.20
C GLU A 772 19.81 -22.12 31.54
N ASP A 773 20.10 -22.85 32.62
CA ASP A 773 20.71 -22.25 33.81
C ASP A 773 22.23 -22.26 33.60
N VAL A 774 22.85 -21.08 33.51
CA VAL A 774 24.28 -20.95 33.19
C VAL A 774 25.20 -21.53 34.26
N GLN A 775 24.70 -21.79 35.47
CA GLN A 775 25.45 -22.49 36.53
C GLN A 775 25.37 -24.02 36.40
N ASN A 776 24.46 -24.53 35.56
CA ASN A 776 24.28 -25.96 35.33
C ASN A 776 23.83 -26.26 33.88
N SER A 777 24.51 -25.68 32.89
CA SER A 777 24.11 -25.80 31.47
C SER A 777 24.05 -27.26 31.01
N GLN A 778 24.95 -28.13 31.49
CA GLN A 778 25.01 -29.54 31.08
C GLN A 778 23.71 -30.29 31.38
N ALA A 779 23.05 -30.01 32.50
CA ALA A 779 21.81 -30.70 32.87
C ALA A 779 20.53 -29.94 32.50
N THR A 780 20.62 -28.62 32.31
CA THR A 780 19.45 -27.74 32.20
C THR A 780 19.22 -27.17 30.80
N SER A 781 20.21 -27.26 29.91
CA SER A 781 20.07 -26.72 28.57
C SER A 781 18.98 -27.45 27.81
N ARG A 782 18.06 -26.70 27.22
CA ARG A 782 17.00 -27.20 26.34
C ARG A 782 16.90 -26.31 25.13
N GLY A 783 16.71 -26.89 23.95
CA GLY A 783 16.53 -26.11 22.75
C GLY A 783 15.67 -26.78 21.69
N THR A 784 15.20 -25.96 20.77
CA THR A 784 14.27 -26.33 19.69
C THR A 784 14.64 -25.61 18.40
N VAL A 785 14.35 -26.24 17.27
CA VAL A 785 14.48 -25.69 15.92
C VAL A 785 13.09 -25.53 15.30
N THR A 786 12.83 -24.40 14.65
CA THR A 786 11.58 -24.12 13.93
C THR A 786 11.89 -23.69 12.50
N ARG A 787 11.11 -24.19 11.53
CA ARG A 787 11.23 -23.82 10.12
C ARG A 787 9.90 -23.28 9.61
N TYR A 788 9.99 -22.32 8.70
CA TYR A 788 8.83 -21.61 8.17
C TYR A 788 8.81 -21.67 6.63
N ASP A 789 7.62 -21.57 6.06
CA ASP A 789 7.44 -21.31 4.64
C ASP A 789 7.53 -19.81 4.30
N SER A 790 7.28 -19.42 3.05
CA SER A 790 7.41 -18.02 2.61
C SER A 790 6.35 -17.09 3.23
N ASN A 791 5.23 -17.65 3.70
CA ASN A 791 4.14 -16.95 4.36
C ASN A 791 4.31 -16.89 5.89
N GLY A 792 5.45 -17.36 6.42
CA GLY A 792 5.75 -17.34 7.85
C GLY A 792 5.01 -18.41 8.66
N ARG A 793 4.38 -19.39 8.02
CA ARG A 793 3.71 -20.49 8.71
C ARG A 793 4.74 -21.54 9.09
N THR A 794 4.62 -22.10 10.30
CA THR A 794 5.50 -23.18 10.75
C THR A 794 5.26 -24.45 9.92
N ILE A 795 6.31 -24.92 9.24
CA ILE A 795 6.29 -26.19 8.48
C ILE A 795 6.99 -27.31 9.26
N PHE A 796 7.85 -26.97 10.21
CA PHE A 796 8.50 -27.93 11.09
C PHE A 796 8.83 -27.31 12.45
N ALA A 797 8.63 -28.07 13.52
CA ALA A 797 9.10 -27.76 14.87
C ALA A 797 9.72 -29.01 15.50
N SER A 798 10.98 -28.94 15.94
CA SER A 798 11.66 -30.07 16.59
C SER A 798 11.11 -30.32 17.98
N TYR A 799 11.30 -31.53 18.51
CA TYR A 799 11.14 -31.73 19.95
C TYR A 799 12.23 -31.01 20.74
N PRO A 800 11.96 -30.61 22.00
CA PRO A 800 12.98 -30.11 22.89
C PRO A 800 14.08 -31.16 23.09
N ARG A 801 15.33 -30.74 22.96
CA ARG A 801 16.52 -31.57 23.21
C ARG A 801 17.53 -30.79 24.04
N ASN A 802 18.49 -31.47 24.66
CA ASN A 802 19.59 -30.81 25.34
C ASN A 802 20.78 -30.65 24.38
N PRO A 803 21.12 -29.42 23.93
CA PRO A 803 22.23 -29.21 22.98
C PRO A 803 23.60 -29.59 23.52
N GLN A 804 23.75 -29.69 24.86
CA GLN A 804 25.02 -30.02 25.52
C GLN A 804 25.29 -31.52 25.52
N THR A 805 24.25 -32.36 25.59
CA THR A 805 24.38 -33.82 25.69
C THR A 805 23.93 -34.55 24.44
N ASP A 806 22.93 -34.03 23.75
CA ASP A 806 22.26 -34.73 22.65
C ASP A 806 22.83 -34.32 21.28
N GLY A 807 23.63 -33.24 21.22
CA GLY A 807 24.17 -32.62 20.01
C GLY A 807 23.50 -31.27 19.66
N GLY A 808 24.20 -30.43 18.89
CA GLY A 808 23.83 -29.03 18.64
C GLY A 808 22.51 -28.77 17.89
N LEU A 809 22.06 -27.52 17.92
CA LEU A 809 20.82 -27.03 17.29
C LEU A 809 21.03 -26.58 15.84
N ASP A 810 21.70 -27.40 15.02
CA ASP A 810 21.90 -27.06 13.61
C ASP A 810 20.54 -26.95 12.88
N TYR A 811 20.21 -25.73 12.44
CA TYR A 811 18.98 -25.39 11.73
C TYR A 811 18.75 -26.26 10.48
N GLY A 812 19.82 -26.64 9.78
CA GLY A 812 19.76 -27.45 8.55
C GLY A 812 19.66 -28.95 8.81
N ALA A 813 19.94 -29.43 10.03
CA ALA A 813 20.00 -30.86 10.32
C ALA A 813 18.60 -31.50 10.44
N ALA A 814 18.48 -32.78 10.05
CA ALA A 814 17.27 -33.56 10.32
C ALA A 814 17.12 -33.80 11.84
N MET A 815 15.93 -33.55 12.38
CA MET A 815 15.62 -33.78 13.80
C MET A 815 14.21 -34.36 13.93
N PRO A 816 13.95 -35.18 14.96
CA PRO A 816 12.59 -35.58 15.30
C PRO A 816 11.73 -34.38 15.69
N GLY A 817 10.49 -34.36 15.23
CA GLY A 817 9.58 -33.26 15.54
C GLY A 817 8.19 -33.41 14.93
N THR A 818 7.56 -32.25 14.74
CA THR A 818 6.24 -32.12 14.11
C THR A 818 6.38 -31.38 12.78
N THR A 819 5.96 -32.02 11.70
CA THR A 819 5.89 -31.43 10.35
C THR A 819 4.44 -31.06 10.03
N THR A 820 4.21 -29.85 9.55
CA THR A 820 2.88 -29.38 9.12
C THR A 820 2.89 -29.07 7.63
N ILE A 821 1.94 -29.62 6.90
CA ILE A 821 1.75 -29.38 5.46
C ILE A 821 0.46 -28.60 5.27
N TYR A 822 0.54 -27.51 4.50
CA TYR A 822 -0.59 -26.67 4.15
C TYR A 822 -1.02 -26.91 2.69
N ASP A 823 -2.28 -26.61 2.38
CA ASP A 823 -2.76 -26.49 1.01
C ASP A 823 -2.48 -25.09 0.42
N GLY A 824 -2.83 -24.90 -0.85
CA GLY A 824 -2.63 -23.64 -1.56
C GLY A 824 -3.53 -22.49 -1.09
N LEU A 825 -4.43 -22.70 -0.13
CA LEU A 825 -5.26 -21.65 0.48
C LEU A 825 -4.82 -21.28 1.89
N GLY A 826 -3.71 -21.84 2.40
CA GLY A 826 -3.30 -21.55 3.76
C GLY A 826 -3.58 -22.64 4.78
N ARG A 827 -4.38 -23.65 4.42
CA ARG A 827 -5.09 -24.48 5.41
C ARG A 827 -4.31 -25.76 5.71
N VAL A 828 -4.33 -26.23 6.96
CA VAL A 828 -3.60 -27.43 7.38
C VAL A 828 -4.17 -28.67 6.70
N ARG A 829 -3.35 -29.39 5.93
CA ARG A 829 -3.72 -30.66 5.27
C ARG A 829 -3.22 -31.88 6.02
N SER A 830 -2.03 -31.79 6.62
CA SER A 830 -1.44 -32.90 7.38
C SER A 830 -0.54 -32.39 8.48
N ILE A 831 -0.58 -33.06 9.62
CA ILE A 831 0.38 -32.92 10.72
C ILE A 831 1.00 -34.30 10.94
N THR A 832 2.32 -34.40 10.81
CA THR A 832 3.08 -35.63 11.06
C THR A 832 3.97 -35.42 12.28
N GLN A 833 3.83 -36.26 13.29
CA GLN A 833 4.65 -36.24 14.51
C GLN A 833 5.54 -37.47 14.53
N ASP A 834 6.85 -37.29 14.72
CA ASP A 834 7.77 -38.40 14.89
C ASP A 834 7.53 -39.08 16.23
N SER A 835 7.56 -40.42 16.28
CA SER A 835 7.41 -41.17 17.52
C SER A 835 8.19 -42.48 17.48
N GLU A 836 8.39 -43.09 18.64
CA GLU A 836 8.98 -44.44 18.76
C GLU A 836 8.18 -45.52 18.02
N LEU A 837 6.89 -45.26 17.75
CA LEU A 837 6.00 -46.15 17.00
C LEU A 837 6.00 -45.84 15.49
N GLY A 838 6.90 -44.96 15.02
CA GLY A 838 6.91 -44.41 13.67
C GLY A 838 6.10 -43.11 13.55
N PRO A 839 5.93 -42.57 12.34
CA PRO A 839 5.26 -41.29 12.12
C PRO A 839 3.75 -41.37 12.44
N LEU A 840 3.29 -40.53 13.37
CA LEU A 840 1.88 -40.35 13.72
C LEU A 840 1.29 -39.27 12.83
N VAL A 841 0.45 -39.66 11.87
CA VAL A 841 -0.11 -38.75 10.87
C VAL A 841 -1.56 -38.42 11.18
N THR A 842 -1.85 -37.13 11.34
CA THR A 842 -3.22 -36.57 11.34
C THR A 842 -3.46 -35.88 10.00
N THR A 843 -4.49 -36.26 9.26
CA THR A 843 -4.87 -35.61 8.00
C THR A 843 -6.14 -34.81 8.16
N THR A 844 -6.23 -33.68 7.46
CA THR A 844 -7.44 -32.86 7.35
C THR A 844 -7.82 -32.75 5.88
N GLU A 845 -9.01 -33.22 5.55
CA GLU A 845 -9.60 -33.06 4.22
C GLU A 845 -10.61 -31.90 4.27
N TYR A 846 -10.53 -30.99 3.30
CA TYR A 846 -11.52 -29.95 3.08
C TYR A 846 -12.50 -30.43 2.01
N LEU A 847 -13.71 -30.77 2.45
CA LEU A 847 -14.74 -31.40 1.62
C LEU A 847 -15.72 -30.35 1.09
N SER A 848 -16.44 -30.73 0.03
CA SER A 848 -17.53 -29.92 -0.51
C SER A 848 -18.52 -29.53 0.59
N GLY A 849 -18.98 -28.29 0.56
CA GLY A 849 -19.87 -27.76 1.59
C GLY A 849 -19.17 -27.03 2.72
N VAL A 850 -17.89 -26.65 2.56
CA VAL A 850 -17.04 -26.07 3.62
C VAL A 850 -17.10 -26.97 4.86
N GLN A 851 -16.66 -28.20 4.70
CA GLN A 851 -16.59 -29.19 5.78
C GLN A 851 -15.15 -29.64 5.95
N THR A 852 -14.80 -30.07 7.17
CA THR A 852 -13.53 -30.74 7.43
C THR A 852 -13.78 -32.19 7.79
N ARG A 853 -12.92 -33.10 7.32
CA ARG A 853 -12.77 -34.45 7.86
C ARG A 853 -11.36 -34.60 8.40
N VAL A 854 -11.25 -34.75 9.71
CA VAL A 854 -9.98 -34.97 10.41
C VAL A 854 -9.84 -36.44 10.71
N THR A 855 -8.78 -37.07 10.19
CA THR A 855 -8.42 -38.46 10.49
C THR A 855 -7.22 -38.47 11.42
N ASN A 856 -7.38 -39.00 12.62
CA ASN A 856 -6.29 -39.06 13.60
C ASN A 856 -5.32 -40.24 13.31
N PRO A 857 -4.18 -40.35 14.02
CA PRO A 857 -3.19 -41.40 13.77
C PRO A 857 -3.73 -42.82 13.97
N ARG A 858 -4.81 -42.98 14.76
CA ARG A 858 -5.51 -44.25 14.98
C ARG A 858 -6.57 -44.57 13.91
N LYS A 859 -6.65 -43.78 12.84
CA LYS A 859 -7.59 -43.89 11.72
C LYS A 859 -9.06 -43.59 12.06
N PHE A 860 -9.33 -42.96 13.20
CA PHE A 860 -10.66 -42.48 13.54
C PHE A 860 -10.92 -41.12 12.88
N THR A 861 -12.12 -40.96 12.33
CA THR A 861 -12.52 -39.78 11.57
C THR A 861 -13.52 -38.93 12.34
N THR A 862 -13.34 -37.61 12.33
CA THR A 862 -14.33 -36.63 12.79
C THR A 862 -14.67 -35.71 11.63
N THR A 863 -15.95 -35.57 11.31
CA THR A 863 -16.41 -34.67 10.24
C THR A 863 -17.17 -33.49 10.83
N THR A 864 -16.86 -32.27 10.40
CA THR A 864 -17.46 -31.04 10.93
C THR A 864 -17.93 -30.15 9.79
N GLY A 865 -19.15 -29.62 9.89
CA GLY A 865 -19.67 -28.55 9.03
C GLY A 865 -19.69 -27.21 9.76
N TYR A 866 -19.59 -26.10 9.02
CA TYR A 866 -19.36 -24.77 9.61
C TYR A 866 -20.38 -23.72 9.16
N PHE A 867 -20.61 -22.74 10.03
CA PHE A 867 -21.34 -21.51 9.72
C PHE A 867 -20.40 -20.48 9.10
N PHE A 868 -20.84 -19.85 8.02
CA PHE A 868 -20.22 -18.68 7.42
C PHE A 868 -21.24 -17.94 6.55
N LEU A 869 -20.93 -16.69 6.19
CA LEU A 869 -21.78 -15.86 5.31
C LEU A 869 -21.04 -15.40 4.06
N GLU A 870 -19.82 -14.88 4.23
CA GLU A 870 -19.04 -14.29 3.14
C GLU A 870 -17.79 -15.11 2.85
N GLU A 871 -16.89 -15.26 3.81
CA GLU A 871 -15.68 -16.04 3.63
C GLU A 871 -15.83 -17.38 4.35
N PRO A 872 -15.53 -18.53 3.71
CA PRO A 872 -15.47 -19.82 4.38
C PRO A 872 -14.60 -19.77 5.64
N ARG A 873 -15.13 -20.25 6.76
CA ARG A 873 -14.43 -20.32 8.04
C ARG A 873 -14.61 -21.70 8.66
N TYR A 874 -13.61 -22.12 9.43
CA TYR A 874 -13.55 -23.44 10.06
C TYR A 874 -13.48 -23.35 11.60
N ASP A 875 -14.03 -22.27 12.17
CA ASP A 875 -14.00 -21.95 13.61
C ASP A 875 -15.41 -21.94 14.26
N GLN A 876 -16.49 -21.95 13.47
CA GLN A 876 -17.87 -21.93 13.95
C GLN A 876 -18.64 -23.19 13.52
N PRO A 877 -18.48 -24.34 14.21
CA PRO A 877 -19.15 -25.58 13.83
C PRO A 877 -20.67 -25.48 13.96
N VAL A 878 -21.41 -26.04 13.02
CA VAL A 878 -22.88 -26.20 13.05
C VAL A 878 -23.31 -27.64 13.28
N TRP A 879 -22.45 -28.60 12.94
CA TRP A 879 -22.60 -29.98 13.36
C TRP A 879 -21.25 -30.68 13.39
N ILE A 880 -21.12 -31.71 14.22
CA ILE A 880 -19.92 -32.55 14.36
C ILE A 880 -20.36 -34.01 14.41
N VAL A 881 -19.81 -34.84 13.53
CA VAL A 881 -19.96 -36.30 13.55
C VAL A 881 -18.68 -36.91 14.11
N ALA A 882 -18.79 -37.49 15.30
CA ALA A 882 -17.70 -38.15 16.00
C ALA A 882 -17.42 -39.56 15.43
N PRO A 883 -16.23 -40.14 15.67
CA PRO A 883 -15.85 -41.44 15.13
C PRO A 883 -16.80 -42.59 15.50
N GLU A 884 -17.42 -42.50 16.67
CA GLU A 884 -18.39 -43.48 17.19
C GLU A 884 -19.80 -43.35 16.59
N GLY A 885 -20.02 -42.47 15.61
CA GLY A 885 -21.32 -42.23 14.97
C GLY A 885 -22.25 -41.26 15.74
N MET A 886 -21.77 -40.66 16.83
CA MET A 886 -22.50 -39.63 17.56
C MET A 886 -22.47 -38.31 16.79
N ARG A 887 -23.64 -37.71 16.56
CA ARG A 887 -23.80 -36.39 15.95
C ARG A 887 -24.10 -35.34 17.01
N THR A 888 -23.38 -34.22 16.97
CA THR A 888 -23.66 -33.02 17.76
C THR A 888 -24.10 -31.93 16.81
N ASP A 889 -25.33 -31.43 16.93
CA ASP A 889 -25.85 -30.29 16.16
C ASP A 889 -25.82 -29.01 17.01
N ILE A 890 -25.40 -27.91 16.40
CA ILE A 890 -25.24 -26.60 17.04
C ILE A 890 -26.09 -25.59 16.24
N GLY A 891 -27.30 -25.33 16.74
CA GLY A 891 -28.17 -24.30 16.17
C GLY A 891 -27.58 -22.92 16.44
N ARG A 892 -27.50 -22.05 15.43
CA ARG A 892 -26.91 -20.70 15.53
C ARG A 892 -27.87 -19.63 15.03
N ASP A 893 -27.72 -18.43 15.58
CA ASP A 893 -28.41 -17.24 15.07
C ASP A 893 -27.69 -16.65 13.83
N VAL A 894 -28.25 -15.57 13.28
CA VAL A 894 -27.72 -14.86 12.10
C VAL A 894 -26.33 -14.24 12.33
N PHE A 895 -25.92 -14.07 13.59
CA PHE A 895 -24.60 -13.55 13.97
C PHE A 895 -23.58 -14.65 14.25
N GLY A 896 -23.99 -15.92 14.12
CA GLY A 896 -23.18 -17.10 14.40
C GLY A 896 -23.14 -17.46 15.89
N ALA A 897 -23.92 -16.82 16.77
CA ALA A 897 -23.96 -17.18 18.18
C ALA A 897 -24.74 -18.50 18.38
N PRO A 898 -24.23 -19.44 19.21
CA PRO A 898 -24.94 -20.70 19.45
C PRO A 898 -26.23 -20.46 20.26
N LEU A 899 -27.33 -21.01 19.78
CA LEU A 899 -28.66 -20.99 20.39
C LEU A 899 -28.97 -22.31 21.11
N SER A 900 -28.49 -23.43 20.58
CA SER A 900 -28.72 -24.76 21.14
C SER A 900 -27.58 -25.71 20.79
N VAL A 901 -27.37 -26.72 21.63
CA VAL A 901 -26.45 -27.83 21.36
C VAL A 901 -27.16 -29.14 21.68
N THR A 902 -27.32 -30.02 20.70
CA THR A 902 -27.99 -31.32 20.85
C THR A 902 -27.06 -32.43 20.40
N ARG A 903 -26.92 -33.50 21.20
CA ARG A 903 -26.08 -34.66 20.87
C ARG A 903 -26.90 -35.94 20.91
N GLY A 904 -26.81 -36.77 19.87
CA GLY A 904 -27.53 -38.05 19.75
C GLY A 904 -26.87 -39.00 18.75
N MET A 905 -27.35 -40.25 18.69
CA MET A 905 -26.97 -41.17 17.62
C MET A 905 -27.56 -40.65 16.30
N SER A 906 -26.78 -40.68 15.21
CA SER A 906 -27.29 -40.26 13.90
C SER A 906 -28.50 -41.12 13.52
N ALA A 907 -29.65 -40.51 13.25
CA ALA A 907 -30.73 -41.21 12.56
C ALA A 907 -30.21 -41.58 11.17
N ASN A 908 -30.18 -42.88 10.86
CA ASN A 908 -29.77 -43.42 9.57
C ASN A 908 -30.56 -42.82 8.41
#